data_AF-A0A3B4Z341-F1
#
_entry.id   AF-A0A3B4Z341-F1
#
_cell.length_a   1.000
_cell.length_b   1.000
_cell.length_c   1.000
_cell.angle_alpha   90.00
_cell.angle_beta   90.00
_cell.angle_gamma   90.00
#
_symmetry.space_group_name_H-M   'P 1'
#
loop_
_entity.id
_entity.type
_entity.pdbx_description
1 polymer ?
#
loop_
_entity_poly.entity_id
_entity_poly.type
_entity_poly.pdbx_seq_one_letter_code
_entity_poly.pdbx_strand_id
1 'polypeptide(L)'
;VKLQVSVNLSMFRLLLRRLRPLSGPPGLLSVRSARSFSGCPPELSAAGIRSTFLDFFRQKHGHLLVPSSPVRPRGDPSLLFVNAGMNQFKPIFLGTVDPRSDMASYRRVVNSQKCVRAGGKHNDLEDVGRDVYHHTFFEMLGNWSFGDYFKEEACLMAWSLLTEHYGIPADRLYVSYFAGDAASGLTADEDTRQIWLDIGVPPSHLLPFGLKENFWEMGDSGPCGPCTEIHYDHVGGRDAASLVNADSPDVVEIWNLVFMQYNREVDNSLRLLPQFSVDTGMGLERLVSVLQGKRSNYDTDLFTPLIHDIHQVVRVVMVGPYSGRMGAADHGKVDMAYRVVSDHIRTLSVCIADGVHPGMSGAELVLRRILRRAVRFCVEVLQAPQGALASLVPTVVHTLGDVYPELHREADRIMDVINENEDHFLSSLQQGSRLIHRTLNKMDYKHGVFPASVAWSLHRDLGFPLDLVDLILEEKGVQVDPQELDRLIAENHKQSGERSQVMLDILSLAELQRLAVPHTDDGLKYQYRLDQDRYIFPACRATVLALYDGQALVSEVTEGQRCGVILDQTCFYSEQGGQSHDCGYFTRDGQQDVPFPVEDVVLAGGYVVHQVTAADSLKTGDQVQLHLDQVNMNPDPGCSKPALCPVTPLGESSGLTSCLFPPQGSLSISQLQQVEKCVNDIVSANQIVHSQELPLQTARSIRGLRTVDEVIIPPGHLYVNQVLNPVSAAASLSVFSHLLQTGAIEDLVIVSERQMVKGISRIIAVTGQDATRAREAVQVLSRDVDSLSARLTGSAPATIVSAQRLAKDVGILSDVDNTPVPQWQRRELQGRLRALQRTSNTIVRKLETREAAGRAQALLEKNGRKDLLVDSVETDSLSVRTI
;
A
#
# COMPACT_ATOMS: atom_id res chain seq x y z
N VAL A 1 11.84 16.90 -14.35
CA VAL A 1 11.12 15.62 -14.06
C VAL A 1 11.50 15.20 -12.65
N LYS A 2 10.53 15.04 -11.73
CA LYS A 2 10.81 14.48 -10.40
C LYS A 2 10.82 12.97 -10.52
N LEU A 3 11.97 12.32 -10.35
CA LEU A 3 12.01 10.87 -10.22
C LEU A 3 11.81 10.50 -8.77
N GLN A 4 10.81 9.67 -8.52
CA GLN A 4 10.57 9.03 -7.25
C GLN A 4 10.94 7.56 -7.40
N VAL A 5 12.02 7.15 -6.72
CA VAL A 5 12.49 5.76 -6.75
C VAL A 5 12.51 5.23 -5.32
N SER A 6 11.78 4.14 -5.09
CA SER A 6 11.86 3.34 -3.86
C SER A 6 12.90 2.25 -4.09
N VAL A 7 13.98 2.24 -3.30
CA VAL A 7 15.08 1.27 -3.45
C VAL A 7 15.09 0.35 -2.23
N ASN A 8 14.97 -0.96 -2.48
CA ASN A 8 15.18 -2.03 -1.50
C ASN A 8 16.68 -2.30 -1.35
N LEU A 9 17.22 -2.62 -0.16
CA LEU A 9 18.67 -2.79 0.07
C LEU A 9 19.05 -3.94 1.01
N SER A 10 18.87 -5.21 0.61
CA SER A 10 19.45 -6.35 1.34
C SER A 10 19.56 -7.65 0.53
N MET A 11 20.71 -7.88 -0.15
CA MET A 11 21.20 -9.25 -0.40
C MET A 11 22.72 -9.29 -0.62
N PHE A 12 23.49 -9.64 0.43
CA PHE A 12 24.90 -10.01 0.29
C PHE A 12 25.34 -11.03 1.35
N ARG A 13 24.82 -12.27 1.30
CA ARG A 13 25.45 -13.43 1.98
C ARG A 13 25.17 -14.74 1.25
N LEU A 14 25.86 -14.99 0.15
CA LEU A 14 25.88 -16.34 -0.45
C LEU A 14 27.14 -16.58 -1.29
N LEU A 15 28.32 -16.41 -0.70
CA LEU A 15 29.58 -16.89 -1.27
C LEU A 15 30.62 -16.97 -0.16
N LEU A 16 30.61 -18.09 0.57
CA LEU A 16 31.77 -18.71 1.25
C LEU A 16 31.27 -19.82 2.19
N ARG A 17 30.85 -20.96 1.63
CA ARG A 17 30.81 -22.26 2.33
C ARG A 17 30.60 -23.41 1.36
N ARG A 18 31.64 -23.72 0.58
CA ARG A 18 31.85 -25.06 0.04
C ARG A 18 33.32 -25.41 0.26
N LEU A 19 33.55 -26.45 1.05
CA LEU A 19 34.60 -27.49 0.94
C LEU A 19 34.86 -28.09 2.34
N ARG A 20 34.34 -29.31 2.59
CA ARG A 20 35.04 -30.52 3.12
C ARG A 20 34.08 -31.55 3.78
N PRO A 21 34.50 -32.84 3.89
CA PRO A 21 33.79 -33.96 3.27
C PRO A 21 33.06 -34.93 4.23
N LEU A 22 32.34 -35.85 3.57
CA LEU A 22 31.70 -37.09 4.02
C LEU A 22 32.54 -37.96 4.96
N SER A 23 31.94 -38.43 6.06
CA SER A 23 32.10 -39.80 6.59
C SER A 23 31.18 -40.07 7.80
N GLY A 24 30.31 -41.08 7.72
CA GLY A 24 29.54 -41.66 8.83
C GLY A 24 28.67 -42.85 8.36
N PRO A 25 28.69 -44.02 9.02
CA PRO A 25 28.38 -45.34 8.42
C PRO A 25 26.90 -45.78 8.53
N PRO A 26 26.50 -46.92 7.90
CA PRO A 26 25.10 -47.24 7.64
C PRO A 26 24.46 -48.19 8.66
N GLY A 27 23.14 -48.06 8.80
CA GLY A 27 22.24 -49.15 9.22
C GLY A 27 21.44 -48.85 10.49
N LEU A 28 20.10 -48.82 10.38
CA LEU A 28 19.23 -49.85 10.96
C LEU A 28 17.73 -49.57 10.68
N LEU A 29 17.16 -50.48 9.88
CA LEU A 29 15.83 -51.10 9.96
C LEU A 29 14.58 -50.26 10.28
N SER A 30 13.77 -50.13 9.21
CA SER A 30 12.30 -50.16 9.18
C SER A 30 11.62 -50.79 10.41
N VAL A 31 10.80 -50.00 11.10
CA VAL A 31 9.72 -50.50 11.94
C VAL A 31 8.41 -49.89 11.44
N ARG A 32 7.65 -50.72 10.70
CA ARG A 32 6.22 -50.53 10.47
C ARG A 32 5.51 -50.67 11.82
N SER A 33 4.95 -49.58 12.34
CA SER A 33 4.01 -49.65 13.46
C SER A 33 2.59 -49.79 12.93
N ALA A 34 1.87 -50.75 13.51
CA ALA A 34 0.57 -51.24 13.10
C ALA A 34 -0.53 -50.20 13.26
N ARG A 35 -1.42 -50.13 12.26
CA ARG A 35 -2.69 -49.41 12.31
C ARG A 35 -3.62 -50.14 13.29
N SER A 36 -4.02 -49.48 14.36
CA SER A 36 -5.23 -49.84 15.11
C SER A 36 -6.42 -49.18 14.42
N PHE A 37 -7.34 -49.99 13.90
CA PHE A 37 -8.65 -49.55 13.45
C PHE A 37 -9.55 -49.27 14.66
N SER A 38 -9.80 -47.98 14.92
CA SER A 38 -10.93 -47.50 15.74
C SER A 38 -11.48 -46.26 15.04
N GLY A 39 -12.78 -46.25 14.75
CA GLY A 39 -13.43 -45.32 13.84
C GLY A 39 -13.44 -43.86 14.30
N CYS A 40 -12.69 -43.04 13.57
CA CYS A 40 -13.04 -41.68 13.16
C CYS A 40 -12.35 -41.48 11.78
N PRO A 41 -12.96 -40.80 10.80
CA PRO A 41 -12.20 -40.39 9.62
C PRO A 41 -10.97 -39.59 10.09
N PRO A 42 -9.80 -39.68 9.44
CA PRO A 42 -8.71 -38.77 9.75
C PRO A 42 -9.25 -37.33 9.61
N GLU A 43 -9.10 -36.50 10.65
CA GLU A 43 -9.46 -35.07 10.58
C GLU A 43 -8.80 -34.50 9.31
N LEU A 44 -9.61 -33.92 8.41
CA LEU A 44 -9.10 -33.28 7.21
C LEU A 44 -8.28 -32.06 7.63
N SER A 45 -6.99 -32.05 7.29
CA SER A 45 -6.12 -30.90 7.55
C SER A 45 -6.55 -29.70 6.70
N ALA A 46 -6.24 -28.48 7.12
CA ALA A 46 -6.52 -27.28 6.35
C ALA A 46 -5.92 -27.33 4.94
N ALA A 47 -4.72 -27.92 4.79
CA ALA A 47 -4.10 -28.16 3.49
C ALA A 47 -4.90 -29.14 2.61
N GLY A 48 -5.44 -30.20 3.20
CA GLY A 48 -6.31 -31.15 2.51
C GLY A 48 -7.65 -30.52 2.11
N ILE A 49 -8.25 -29.71 2.97
CA ILE A 49 -9.48 -28.97 2.71
C ILE A 49 -9.28 -27.99 1.55
N ARG A 50 -8.25 -27.14 1.62
CA ARG A 50 -7.89 -26.22 0.53
C ARG A 50 -7.69 -26.95 -0.80
N SER A 51 -6.93 -28.04 -0.79
CA SER A 51 -6.67 -28.83 -2.01
C SER A 51 -7.95 -29.45 -2.57
N THR A 52 -8.84 -29.94 -1.71
CA THR A 52 -10.13 -30.51 -2.11
C THR A 52 -11.01 -29.47 -2.81
N PHE A 53 -11.09 -28.25 -2.29
CA PHE A 53 -11.80 -27.14 -2.95
C PHE A 53 -11.23 -26.86 -4.34
N LEU A 54 -9.92 -26.64 -4.44
CA LEU A 54 -9.27 -26.30 -5.72
C LEU A 54 -9.41 -27.44 -6.74
N ASP A 55 -9.24 -28.69 -6.30
CA ASP A 55 -9.36 -29.86 -7.16
C ASP A 55 -10.79 -30.13 -7.61
N PHE A 56 -11.80 -29.88 -6.75
CA PHE A 56 -13.19 -30.00 -7.12
C PHE A 56 -13.52 -29.10 -8.33
N PHE A 57 -13.23 -27.81 -8.23
CA PHE A 57 -13.51 -26.88 -9.33
C PHE A 57 -12.63 -27.13 -10.56
N ARG A 58 -11.34 -27.40 -10.36
CA ARG A 58 -10.41 -27.64 -11.46
C ARG A 58 -10.72 -28.92 -12.24
N GLN A 59 -10.92 -30.02 -11.53
CA GLN A 59 -11.04 -31.35 -12.14
C GLN A 59 -12.47 -31.68 -12.57
N LYS A 60 -13.49 -31.23 -11.83
CA LYS A 60 -14.90 -31.53 -12.15
C LYS A 60 -15.61 -30.46 -12.97
N HIS A 61 -15.26 -29.19 -12.78
CA HIS A 61 -16.01 -28.07 -13.37
C HIS A 61 -15.20 -27.24 -14.39
N GLY A 62 -13.94 -27.60 -14.62
CA GLY A 62 -13.10 -27.00 -15.65
C GLY A 62 -12.60 -25.59 -15.32
N HIS A 63 -12.60 -25.20 -14.04
CA HIS A 63 -12.05 -23.91 -13.62
C HIS A 63 -10.53 -23.89 -13.76
N LEU A 64 -10.01 -22.77 -14.27
CA LEU A 64 -8.58 -22.50 -14.32
C LEU A 64 -8.09 -22.10 -12.92
N LEU A 65 -7.09 -22.80 -12.40
CA LEU A 65 -6.42 -22.41 -11.17
C LEU A 65 -5.55 -21.17 -11.44
N VAL A 66 -5.93 -20.03 -10.85
CA VAL A 66 -5.19 -18.77 -10.96
C VAL A 66 -4.48 -18.49 -9.63
N PRO A 67 -3.19 -18.11 -9.62
CA PRO A 67 -2.52 -17.74 -8.38
C PRO A 67 -3.14 -16.52 -7.70
N SER A 68 -3.13 -16.55 -6.38
CA SER A 68 -3.51 -15.43 -5.49
C SER A 68 -2.77 -14.14 -5.88
N SER A 69 -3.47 -13.02 -5.95
CA SER A 69 -2.82 -11.71 -6.09
C SER A 69 -2.15 -11.27 -4.78
N PRO A 70 -1.17 -10.35 -4.83
CA PRO A 70 -0.66 -9.71 -3.62
C PRO A 70 -1.79 -9.03 -2.83
N VAL A 71 -1.62 -8.89 -1.51
CA VAL A 71 -2.59 -8.17 -0.65
C VAL A 71 -2.70 -6.69 -0.97
N ARG A 72 -1.73 -6.10 -1.69
CA ARG A 72 -1.80 -4.74 -2.20
C ARG A 72 -2.57 -4.73 -3.54
N PRO A 73 -3.71 -4.03 -3.64
CA PRO A 73 -4.50 -3.97 -4.86
C PRO A 73 -3.67 -3.36 -6.01
N ARG A 74 -3.75 -3.98 -7.18
CA ARG A 74 -3.09 -3.47 -8.40
C ARG A 74 -4.04 -2.54 -9.15
N GLY A 75 -3.65 -1.28 -9.34
CA GLY A 75 -4.41 -0.33 -10.15
C GLY A 75 -5.76 0.08 -9.57
N ASP A 76 -5.98 -0.10 -8.27
CA ASP A 76 -7.21 0.31 -7.58
C ASP A 76 -6.89 1.24 -6.40
N PRO A 77 -6.96 2.57 -6.58
CA PRO A 77 -6.68 3.52 -5.51
C PRO A 77 -7.78 3.58 -4.44
N SER A 78 -8.94 2.96 -4.68
CA SER A 78 -10.07 2.97 -3.72
C SER A 78 -9.90 2.00 -2.56
N LEU A 79 -8.94 1.07 -2.65
CA LEU A 79 -8.72 0.03 -1.65
C LEU A 79 -7.32 0.11 -1.04
N LEU A 80 -7.24 -0.04 0.29
CA LEU A 80 -5.97 -0.18 1.00
C LEU A 80 -5.38 -1.58 0.84
N PHE A 81 -6.23 -2.60 0.93
CA PHE A 81 -5.87 -4.00 0.79
C PHE A 81 -6.90 -4.74 -0.07
N VAL A 82 -6.48 -5.86 -0.66
CA VAL A 82 -7.41 -6.85 -1.23
C VAL A 82 -8.23 -7.42 -0.07
N ASN A 83 -9.53 -7.14 -0.06
CA ASN A 83 -10.46 -7.50 1.01
C ASN A 83 -11.39 -8.67 0.62
N ALA A 84 -11.43 -9.01 -0.67
CA ALA A 84 -12.20 -10.09 -1.27
C ALA A 84 -11.47 -10.73 -2.46
N GLY A 85 -11.85 -11.97 -2.77
CA GLY A 85 -11.27 -12.71 -3.88
C GLY A 85 -11.47 -12.03 -5.25
N MET A 86 -12.63 -11.38 -5.43
CA MET A 86 -12.98 -10.70 -6.67
C MET A 86 -12.12 -9.49 -7.03
N ASN A 87 -11.38 -8.88 -6.07
CA ASN A 87 -10.61 -7.67 -6.35
C ASN A 87 -9.57 -7.90 -7.47
N GLN A 88 -8.97 -9.10 -7.52
CA GLN A 88 -8.03 -9.48 -8.59
C GLN A 88 -8.67 -9.48 -9.98
N PHE A 89 -9.98 -9.69 -10.05
CA PHE A 89 -10.76 -9.84 -11.29
C PHE A 89 -11.65 -8.63 -11.57
N LYS A 90 -11.55 -7.55 -10.78
CA LYS A 90 -12.26 -6.29 -10.99
C LYS A 90 -12.25 -5.84 -12.46
N PRO A 91 -11.11 -5.87 -13.18
CA PRO A 91 -11.10 -5.46 -14.58
C PRO A 91 -12.02 -6.27 -15.50
N ILE A 92 -12.24 -7.56 -15.21
CA ILE A 92 -13.14 -8.42 -16.00
C ILE A 92 -14.58 -7.97 -15.83
N PHE A 93 -15.03 -7.78 -14.59
CA PHE A 93 -16.39 -7.33 -14.31
C PHE A 93 -16.68 -5.96 -14.95
N LEU A 94 -15.67 -5.08 -14.96
CA LEU A 94 -15.77 -3.72 -15.50
C LEU A 94 -15.53 -3.63 -17.02
N GLY A 95 -15.15 -4.73 -17.69
CA GLY A 95 -14.77 -4.70 -19.11
C GLY A 95 -13.52 -3.88 -19.41
N THR A 96 -12.69 -3.57 -18.41
CA THR A 96 -11.47 -2.76 -18.52
C THR A 96 -10.20 -3.59 -18.69
N VAL A 97 -10.32 -4.92 -18.78
CA VAL A 97 -9.19 -5.84 -19.03
C VAL A 97 -8.45 -5.44 -20.30
N ASP A 98 -7.11 -5.43 -20.25
CA ASP A 98 -6.31 -5.34 -21.49
C ASP A 98 -6.56 -6.60 -22.34
N PRO A 99 -7.06 -6.48 -23.59
CA PRO A 99 -7.37 -7.60 -24.46
C PRO A 99 -6.19 -8.54 -24.73
N ARG A 100 -4.97 -8.07 -24.53
CA ARG A 100 -3.74 -8.85 -24.73
C ARG A 100 -3.39 -9.68 -23.50
N SER A 101 -3.88 -9.33 -22.31
CA SER A 101 -3.54 -10.04 -21.08
C SER A 101 -4.18 -11.44 -21.02
N ASP A 102 -3.52 -12.39 -20.34
CA ASP A 102 -4.08 -13.74 -20.09
C ASP A 102 -5.48 -13.67 -19.44
N MET A 103 -5.71 -12.64 -18.62
CA MET A 103 -6.97 -12.39 -17.93
C MET A 103 -8.16 -12.22 -18.89
N ALA A 104 -7.94 -11.70 -20.12
CA ALA A 104 -8.99 -11.54 -21.11
C ALA A 104 -9.57 -12.88 -21.59
N SER A 105 -8.81 -13.98 -21.42
CA SER A 105 -9.26 -15.34 -21.76
C SER A 105 -10.01 -16.06 -20.63
N TYR A 106 -10.06 -15.47 -19.43
CA TYR A 106 -10.64 -16.12 -18.27
C TYR A 106 -12.16 -16.23 -18.40
N ARG A 107 -12.67 -17.45 -18.22
CA ARG A 107 -14.11 -17.78 -18.22
C ARG A 107 -14.55 -18.34 -16.88
N ARG A 108 -13.82 -19.35 -16.40
CA ARG A 108 -14.00 -20.00 -15.10
C ARG A 108 -12.67 -20.00 -14.37
N VAL A 109 -12.60 -19.43 -13.18
CA VAL A 109 -11.34 -19.40 -12.40
C VAL A 109 -11.58 -19.79 -10.96
N VAL A 110 -10.58 -20.39 -10.32
CA VAL A 110 -10.61 -20.79 -8.91
C VAL A 110 -9.28 -20.44 -8.24
N ASN A 111 -9.32 -19.99 -6.98
CA ASN A 111 -8.11 -19.74 -6.20
C ASN A 111 -8.35 -19.83 -4.67
N SER A 112 -7.25 -19.65 -3.92
CA SER A 112 -7.26 -19.28 -2.50
C SER A 112 -6.65 -17.88 -2.41
N GLN A 113 -7.48 -16.84 -2.29
CA GLN A 113 -7.04 -15.45 -2.28
C GLN A 113 -6.62 -15.02 -0.88
N LYS A 114 -5.47 -14.34 -0.79
CA LYS A 114 -5.03 -13.63 0.42
C LYS A 114 -5.91 -12.39 0.60
N CYS A 115 -6.66 -12.33 1.69
CA CYS A 115 -7.53 -11.20 2.00
C CYS A 115 -7.11 -10.55 3.32
N VAL A 116 -7.06 -9.22 3.35
CA VAL A 116 -6.82 -8.43 4.56
C VAL A 116 -7.99 -7.50 4.82
N ARG A 117 -8.62 -7.64 5.99
CA ARG A 117 -9.71 -6.77 6.47
C ARG A 117 -9.24 -5.98 7.68
N ALA A 118 -8.50 -4.92 7.39
CA ALA A 118 -8.05 -3.96 8.38
C ALA A 118 -8.08 -2.56 7.75
N GLY A 119 -9.00 -1.71 8.22
CA GLY A 119 -9.28 -0.38 7.65
C GLY A 119 -10.27 -0.37 6.47
N GLY A 120 -10.81 0.81 6.15
CA GLY A 120 -11.84 0.98 5.12
C GLY A 120 -13.24 0.53 5.58
N LYS A 121 -14.14 0.22 4.62
CA LYS A 121 -15.52 -0.25 4.87
C LYS A 121 -15.57 -1.59 5.61
N HIS A 122 -14.65 -2.51 5.27
CA HIS A 122 -14.55 -3.85 5.87
C HIS A 122 -13.35 -3.90 6.81
N ASN A 123 -13.58 -3.70 8.10
CA ASN A 123 -12.53 -3.56 9.11
C ASN A 123 -12.82 -4.40 10.35
N ASP A 124 -12.11 -5.52 10.46
CA ASP A 124 -12.30 -6.49 11.56
C ASP A 124 -11.23 -6.32 12.65
N LEU A 125 -10.39 -5.29 12.56
CA LEU A 125 -9.22 -5.12 13.43
C LEU A 125 -9.59 -5.15 14.91
N GLU A 126 -10.69 -4.50 15.31
CA GLU A 126 -11.10 -4.44 16.71
C GLU A 126 -11.72 -5.74 17.23
N ASP A 127 -12.34 -6.52 16.35
CA ASP A 127 -13.02 -7.77 16.66
C ASP A 127 -12.05 -8.92 16.86
N VAL A 128 -10.91 -8.91 16.14
CA VAL A 128 -9.86 -9.92 16.31
C VAL A 128 -9.44 -10.07 17.77
N GLY A 129 -9.55 -11.31 18.25
CA GLY A 129 -9.25 -11.72 19.62
C GLY A 129 -10.40 -11.56 20.62
N ARG A 130 -11.39 -10.69 20.32
CA ARG A 130 -12.62 -10.53 21.12
C ARG A 130 -13.64 -11.62 20.84
N ASP A 131 -13.67 -12.13 19.62
CA ASP A 131 -14.39 -13.36 19.24
C ASP A 131 -13.42 -14.47 18.79
N VAL A 132 -13.98 -15.52 18.20
CA VAL A 132 -13.28 -16.75 17.82
C VAL A 132 -13.22 -16.99 16.31
N TYR A 133 -13.71 -16.05 15.49
CA TYR A 133 -13.92 -16.28 14.06
C TYR A 133 -13.59 -15.09 13.13
N HIS A 134 -13.31 -13.90 13.66
CA HIS A 134 -12.78 -12.77 12.88
C HIS A 134 -11.26 -12.76 12.82
N HIS A 135 -10.74 -12.30 11.68
CA HIS A 135 -9.32 -12.29 11.37
C HIS A 135 -8.93 -11.03 10.60
N THR A 136 -7.73 -10.49 10.85
CA THR A 136 -7.23 -9.39 10.02
C THR A 136 -6.73 -9.91 8.68
N PHE A 137 -6.20 -11.14 8.64
CA PHE A 137 -5.84 -11.87 7.43
C PHE A 137 -6.52 -13.22 7.42
N PHE A 138 -7.13 -13.57 6.30
CA PHE A 138 -7.73 -14.88 6.08
C PHE A 138 -7.61 -15.29 4.62
N GLU A 139 -7.79 -16.58 4.36
CA GLU A 139 -7.82 -17.10 3.00
C GLU A 139 -9.26 -17.21 2.51
N MET A 140 -9.56 -16.52 1.41
CA MET A 140 -10.85 -16.64 0.75
C MET A 140 -10.74 -17.64 -0.39
N LEU A 141 -11.33 -18.82 -0.19
CA LEU A 141 -11.57 -19.78 -1.26
C LEU A 141 -12.65 -19.23 -2.17
N GLY A 142 -12.34 -19.05 -3.45
CA GLY A 142 -13.29 -18.49 -4.39
C GLY A 142 -13.28 -19.20 -5.73
N ASN A 143 -14.44 -19.23 -6.36
CA ASN A 143 -14.63 -19.66 -7.73
C ASN A 143 -15.46 -18.60 -8.47
N TRP A 144 -15.00 -18.23 -9.67
CA TRP A 144 -15.61 -17.17 -10.46
C TRP A 144 -16.06 -17.67 -11.82
N SER A 145 -17.14 -17.07 -12.30
CA SER A 145 -17.68 -17.22 -13.65
C SER A 145 -17.80 -15.86 -14.29
N PHE A 146 -17.28 -15.71 -15.52
CA PHE A 146 -17.35 -14.47 -16.29
C PHE A 146 -18.16 -14.70 -17.57
N GLY A 147 -19.46 -14.42 -17.50
CA GLY A 147 -20.40 -14.57 -18.62
C GLY A 147 -20.58 -16.01 -19.11
N ASP A 148 -20.42 -17.00 -18.23
CA ASP A 148 -20.50 -18.43 -18.57
C ASP A 148 -21.64 -19.14 -17.81
N TYR A 149 -21.44 -19.54 -16.55
CA TYR A 149 -22.52 -20.03 -15.68
C TYR A 149 -22.99 -18.96 -14.68
N PHE A 150 -24.19 -19.13 -14.13
CA PHE A 150 -24.78 -18.19 -13.16
C PHE A 150 -25.39 -18.91 -11.94
N LYS A 151 -26.55 -18.48 -11.45
CA LYS A 151 -27.16 -18.89 -10.18
C LYS A 151 -27.31 -20.40 -9.99
N GLU A 152 -27.97 -21.08 -10.93
CA GLU A 152 -28.33 -22.51 -10.78
C GLU A 152 -27.10 -23.40 -10.61
N GLU A 153 -26.15 -23.31 -11.55
CA GLU A 153 -24.91 -24.08 -11.48
C GLU A 153 -24.06 -23.71 -10.25
N ALA A 154 -24.01 -22.43 -9.87
CA ALA A 154 -23.26 -21.98 -8.70
C ALA A 154 -23.80 -22.60 -7.40
N CYS A 155 -25.12 -22.56 -7.19
CA CYS A 155 -25.76 -23.15 -6.01
C CYS A 155 -25.60 -24.69 -5.99
N LEU A 156 -25.75 -25.36 -7.13
CA LEU A 156 -25.56 -26.81 -7.26
C LEU A 156 -24.13 -27.23 -6.91
N MET A 157 -23.13 -26.53 -7.45
CA MET A 157 -21.72 -26.79 -7.15
C MET A 157 -21.41 -26.57 -5.67
N ALA A 158 -21.91 -25.48 -5.08
CA ALA A 158 -21.69 -25.18 -3.67
C ALA A 158 -22.31 -26.26 -2.76
N TRP A 159 -23.56 -26.65 -3.04
CA TRP A 159 -24.26 -27.66 -2.25
C TRP A 159 -23.60 -29.04 -2.35
N SER A 160 -23.24 -29.50 -3.56
CA SER A 160 -22.54 -30.77 -3.77
C SER A 160 -21.18 -30.79 -3.07
N LEU A 161 -20.42 -29.69 -3.12
CA LEU A 161 -19.13 -29.61 -2.45
C LEU A 161 -19.28 -29.74 -0.92
N LEU A 162 -20.22 -29.01 -0.31
CA LEU A 162 -20.43 -29.05 1.14
C LEU A 162 -20.98 -30.41 1.61
N THR A 163 -22.01 -30.93 0.95
CA THR A 163 -22.76 -32.09 1.46
C THR A 163 -22.20 -33.43 1.00
N GLU A 164 -21.74 -33.54 -0.25
CA GLU A 164 -21.27 -34.82 -0.82
C GLU A 164 -19.76 -35.01 -0.65
N HIS A 165 -18.99 -33.94 -0.91
CA HIS A 165 -17.52 -34.02 -0.88
C HIS A 165 -16.93 -33.82 0.50
N TYR A 166 -17.39 -32.78 1.22
CA TYR A 166 -16.98 -32.56 2.60
C TYR A 166 -17.80 -33.34 3.61
N GLY A 167 -18.97 -33.86 3.22
CA GLY A 167 -19.81 -34.66 4.10
C GLY A 167 -20.49 -33.85 5.21
N ILE A 168 -20.67 -32.54 5.02
CA ILE A 168 -21.38 -31.69 5.99
C ILE A 168 -22.87 -32.11 5.98
N PRO A 169 -23.46 -32.42 7.14
CA PRO A 169 -24.88 -32.78 7.21
C PRO A 169 -25.78 -31.64 6.73
N ALA A 170 -26.63 -31.92 5.74
CA ALA A 170 -27.52 -30.93 5.12
C ALA A 170 -28.52 -30.32 6.12
N ASP A 171 -28.93 -31.07 7.15
CA ASP A 171 -29.82 -30.61 8.22
C ASP A 171 -29.17 -29.57 9.15
N ARG A 172 -27.86 -29.36 9.05
CA ARG A 172 -27.14 -28.30 9.77
C ARG A 172 -26.92 -27.04 8.94
N LEU A 173 -27.29 -27.06 7.66
CA LEU A 173 -27.11 -25.94 6.74
C LEU A 173 -28.39 -25.11 6.66
N TYR A 174 -28.20 -23.80 6.72
CA TYR A 174 -29.22 -22.79 6.47
C TYR A 174 -28.75 -21.92 5.32
N VAL A 175 -29.69 -21.42 4.54
CA VAL A 175 -29.41 -20.63 3.34
C VAL A 175 -30.21 -19.35 3.38
N SER A 176 -29.56 -18.23 3.05
CA SER A 176 -30.20 -16.92 2.93
C SER A 176 -30.40 -16.52 1.46
N TYR A 177 -31.39 -15.68 1.17
CA TYR A 177 -31.57 -15.08 -0.17
C TYR A 177 -32.04 -13.63 -0.07
N PHE A 178 -31.78 -12.86 -1.12
CA PHE A 178 -32.14 -11.45 -1.17
C PHE A 178 -33.66 -11.25 -1.27
N ALA A 179 -34.25 -10.62 -0.27
CA ALA A 179 -35.69 -10.36 -0.15
C ALA A 179 -36.15 -9.09 -0.90
N GLY A 180 -35.23 -8.38 -1.55
CA GLY A 180 -35.50 -7.10 -2.19
C GLY A 180 -35.31 -5.91 -1.25
N ASP A 181 -35.30 -4.72 -1.85
CA ASP A 181 -35.31 -3.46 -1.12
C ASP A 181 -36.15 -2.43 -1.87
N ALA A 182 -37.32 -2.11 -1.31
CA ALA A 182 -38.27 -1.18 -1.93
C ALA A 182 -37.71 0.25 -2.02
N ALA A 183 -36.82 0.65 -1.09
CA ALA A 183 -36.22 1.98 -1.09
C ALA A 183 -35.27 2.20 -2.28
N SER A 184 -34.53 1.16 -2.66
CA SER A 184 -33.61 1.17 -3.81
C SER A 184 -34.25 0.68 -5.11
N GLY A 185 -35.55 0.33 -5.10
CA GLY A 185 -36.26 -0.20 -6.28
C GLY A 185 -35.82 -1.60 -6.70
N LEU A 186 -35.21 -2.36 -5.79
CA LEU A 186 -34.72 -3.71 -6.05
C LEU A 186 -35.76 -4.75 -5.63
N THR A 187 -36.05 -5.70 -6.51
CA THR A 187 -36.99 -6.80 -6.25
C THR A 187 -36.32 -7.97 -5.53
N ALA A 188 -37.12 -8.81 -4.87
CA ALA A 188 -36.64 -10.07 -4.30
C ALA A 188 -36.04 -10.98 -5.37
N ASP A 189 -34.99 -11.72 -5.01
CA ASP A 189 -34.34 -12.71 -5.85
C ASP A 189 -35.08 -14.07 -5.75
N GLU A 190 -36.28 -14.11 -6.31
CA GLU A 190 -37.13 -15.30 -6.33
C GLU A 190 -36.53 -16.47 -7.14
N ASP A 191 -35.68 -16.17 -8.12
CA ASP A 191 -34.95 -17.18 -8.90
C ASP A 191 -34.03 -17.99 -7.97
N THR A 192 -33.20 -17.30 -7.17
CA THR A 192 -32.29 -17.93 -6.21
C THR A 192 -33.07 -18.72 -5.16
N ARG A 193 -34.20 -18.18 -4.68
CA ARG A 193 -35.09 -18.90 -3.75
C ARG A 193 -35.58 -20.22 -4.36
N GLN A 194 -36.06 -20.20 -5.60
CA GLN A 194 -36.58 -21.40 -6.26
C GLN A 194 -35.49 -22.44 -6.51
N ILE A 195 -34.29 -22.01 -6.94
CA ILE A 195 -33.13 -22.89 -7.13
C ILE A 195 -32.81 -23.67 -5.85
N TRP A 196 -32.78 -23.01 -4.69
CA TRP A 196 -32.51 -23.69 -3.42
C TRP A 196 -33.59 -24.69 -3.02
N LEU A 197 -34.86 -24.38 -3.28
CA LEU A 197 -35.97 -25.32 -3.07
C LEU A 197 -35.84 -26.55 -3.98
N ASP A 198 -35.45 -26.36 -5.24
CA ASP A 198 -35.28 -27.43 -6.22
C ASP A 198 -34.06 -28.32 -5.89
N ILE A 199 -33.00 -27.76 -5.31
CA ILE A 199 -31.85 -28.50 -4.74
C ILE A 199 -32.29 -29.36 -3.54
N GLY A 200 -33.39 -29.00 -2.86
CA GLY A 200 -33.95 -29.73 -1.74
C GLY A 200 -33.70 -29.10 -0.36
N VAL A 201 -33.33 -27.81 -0.31
CA VAL A 201 -33.24 -27.08 0.96
C VAL A 201 -34.65 -26.93 1.55
N PRO A 202 -34.88 -27.32 2.81
CA PRO A 202 -36.19 -27.16 3.44
C PRO A 202 -36.63 -25.69 3.48
N PRO A 203 -37.92 -25.37 3.28
CA PRO A 203 -38.40 -23.99 3.37
C PRO A 203 -38.15 -23.32 4.73
N SER A 204 -38.04 -24.08 5.83
CA SER A 204 -37.69 -23.57 7.15
C SER A 204 -36.21 -23.18 7.29
N HIS A 205 -35.35 -23.64 6.37
CA HIS A 205 -33.92 -23.35 6.35
C HIS A 205 -33.56 -22.31 5.27
N LEU A 206 -34.54 -21.82 4.50
CA LEU A 206 -34.35 -20.83 3.45
C LEU A 206 -34.94 -19.48 3.89
N LEU A 207 -34.06 -18.53 4.18
CA LEU A 207 -34.39 -17.32 4.93
C LEU A 207 -34.25 -16.05 4.07
N PRO A 208 -35.26 -15.15 4.05
CA PRO A 208 -35.17 -13.88 3.34
C PRO A 208 -34.44 -12.81 4.18
N PHE A 209 -33.43 -12.13 3.61
CA PHE A 209 -32.84 -10.92 4.20
C PHE A 209 -32.69 -9.77 3.22
N GLY A 210 -32.52 -8.55 3.76
CA GLY A 210 -32.49 -7.31 2.99
C GLY A 210 -31.11 -6.94 2.45
N LEU A 211 -30.94 -5.65 2.15
CA LEU A 211 -29.75 -5.09 1.51
C LEU A 211 -28.48 -5.24 2.34
N LYS A 212 -28.58 -5.24 3.67
CA LYS A 212 -27.41 -5.32 4.56
C LYS A 212 -26.74 -6.70 4.51
N GLU A 213 -27.53 -7.76 4.43
CA GLU A 213 -27.03 -9.14 4.47
C GLU A 213 -26.89 -9.74 3.06
N ASN A 214 -27.94 -9.65 2.22
CA ASN A 214 -27.98 -10.35 0.93
C ASN A 214 -27.80 -9.46 -0.31
N PHE A 215 -27.15 -8.31 -0.16
CA PHE A 215 -26.71 -7.49 -1.30
C PHE A 215 -25.25 -7.08 -1.11
N TRP A 216 -24.37 -7.64 -1.94
CA TRP A 216 -22.93 -7.47 -1.74
C TRP A 216 -22.37 -6.34 -2.61
N GLU A 217 -21.54 -5.51 -1.98
CA GLU A 217 -20.87 -4.37 -2.62
C GLU A 217 -19.45 -4.23 -2.06
N MET A 218 -18.47 -4.18 -2.96
CA MET A 218 -17.04 -4.15 -2.62
C MET A 218 -16.60 -2.88 -1.87
N GLY A 219 -17.20 -1.74 -2.21
CA GLY A 219 -16.87 -0.40 -1.71
C GLY A 219 -18.02 0.57 -1.93
N ASP A 220 -17.71 1.87 -1.98
CA ASP A 220 -18.71 2.92 -2.25
C ASP A 220 -19.15 2.96 -3.73
N SER A 221 -18.31 2.41 -4.62
CA SER A 221 -18.62 2.22 -6.05
C SER A 221 -17.98 0.92 -6.56
N GLY A 222 -18.50 0.40 -7.68
CA GLY A 222 -17.98 -0.81 -8.34
C GLY A 222 -18.99 -1.94 -8.50
N PRO A 223 -18.53 -3.13 -8.96
CA PRO A 223 -19.40 -4.27 -9.22
C PRO A 223 -20.10 -4.75 -7.95
N CYS A 224 -21.39 -5.04 -8.06
CA CYS A 224 -22.27 -5.46 -6.97
C CYS A 224 -23.44 -6.32 -7.46
N GLY A 225 -24.14 -6.94 -6.53
CA GLY A 225 -25.33 -7.71 -6.84
C GLY A 225 -25.96 -8.40 -5.63
N PRO A 226 -27.15 -8.98 -5.81
CA PRO A 226 -27.76 -9.83 -4.80
C PRO A 226 -26.86 -11.04 -4.54
N CYS A 227 -26.92 -11.56 -3.32
CA CYS A 227 -26.17 -12.75 -2.95
C CYS A 227 -27.00 -13.71 -2.11
N THR A 228 -26.52 -14.94 -2.03
CA THR A 228 -27.04 -16.00 -1.15
C THR A 228 -25.91 -16.49 -0.28
N GLU A 229 -26.17 -16.67 1.00
CA GLU A 229 -25.18 -17.14 1.95
C GLU A 229 -25.58 -18.50 2.49
N ILE A 230 -24.58 -19.32 2.81
CA ILE A 230 -24.75 -20.62 3.43
C ILE A 230 -24.17 -20.54 4.84
N HIS A 231 -24.99 -20.86 5.84
CA HIS A 231 -24.65 -20.86 7.25
C HIS A 231 -24.66 -22.27 7.82
N TYR A 232 -23.84 -22.50 8.85
CA TYR A 232 -23.72 -23.77 9.54
C TYR A 232 -24.03 -23.64 11.03
N ASP A 233 -24.94 -24.47 11.55
CA ASP A 233 -25.20 -24.59 13.00
C ASP A 233 -24.24 -25.60 13.65
N HIS A 234 -23.35 -25.09 14.51
CA HIS A 234 -22.42 -25.92 15.27
C HIS A 234 -23.13 -26.85 16.26
N VAL A 235 -24.30 -26.46 16.78
CA VAL A 235 -25.03 -27.23 17.79
C VAL A 235 -25.81 -28.38 17.14
N GLY A 236 -26.63 -28.08 16.14
CA GLY A 236 -27.47 -29.03 15.41
C GLY A 236 -28.60 -29.64 16.26
N GLY A 237 -29.49 -30.41 15.61
CA GLY A 237 -30.62 -31.05 16.28
C GLY A 237 -31.69 -30.07 16.81
N ARG A 238 -31.68 -28.83 16.30
CA ARG A 238 -32.62 -27.75 16.62
C ARG A 238 -32.89 -26.92 15.37
N ASP A 239 -33.98 -26.15 15.42
CA ASP A 239 -34.19 -25.05 14.47
C ASP A 239 -33.36 -23.83 14.93
N ALA A 240 -32.45 -23.39 14.08
CA ALA A 240 -31.53 -22.28 14.31
C ALA A 240 -31.80 -21.09 13.37
N ALA A 241 -32.92 -21.08 12.66
CA ALA A 241 -33.25 -20.04 11.69
C ALA A 241 -33.17 -18.62 12.28
N SER A 242 -33.61 -18.43 13.53
CA SER A 242 -33.56 -17.13 14.22
C SER A 242 -32.14 -16.67 14.60
N LEU A 243 -31.14 -17.53 14.47
CA LEU A 243 -29.74 -17.23 14.79
C LEU A 243 -28.90 -16.90 13.55
N VAL A 244 -29.43 -17.16 12.35
CA VAL A 244 -28.79 -16.80 11.08
C VAL A 244 -28.72 -15.28 10.97
N ASN A 245 -27.53 -14.76 10.66
CA ASN A 245 -27.24 -13.30 10.59
C ASN A 245 -27.58 -12.53 11.89
N ALA A 246 -27.55 -13.22 13.04
CA ALA A 246 -27.78 -12.63 14.37
C ALA A 246 -26.49 -12.51 15.21
N ASP A 247 -25.32 -12.48 14.56
CA ASP A 247 -23.98 -12.39 15.19
C ASP A 247 -23.70 -13.47 16.26
N SER A 248 -24.33 -14.64 16.11
CA SER A 248 -24.21 -15.75 17.04
C SER A 248 -22.99 -16.63 16.71
N PRO A 249 -22.11 -16.95 17.66
CA PRO A 249 -21.00 -17.89 17.44
C PRO A 249 -21.47 -19.34 17.23
N ASP A 250 -22.76 -19.63 17.50
CA ASP A 250 -23.33 -20.95 17.27
C ASP A 250 -23.66 -21.21 15.80
N VAL A 251 -23.96 -20.17 15.03
CA VAL A 251 -24.37 -20.25 13.61
C VAL A 251 -23.51 -19.29 12.81
N VAL A 252 -22.61 -19.85 12.01
CA VAL A 252 -21.61 -19.07 11.26
C VAL A 252 -21.85 -19.16 9.76
N GLU A 253 -21.72 -18.02 9.08
CA GLU A 253 -21.68 -17.98 7.62
C GLU A 253 -20.35 -18.61 7.13
N ILE A 254 -20.45 -19.61 6.27
CA ILE A 254 -19.29 -20.32 5.72
C ILE A 254 -19.03 -19.99 4.26
N TRP A 255 -20.06 -19.61 3.48
CA TRP A 255 -19.90 -19.33 2.05
C TRP A 255 -20.92 -18.30 1.57
N ASN A 256 -20.45 -17.26 0.90
CA ASN A 256 -21.27 -16.28 0.19
C ASN A 256 -21.14 -16.45 -1.33
N LEU A 257 -22.26 -16.52 -2.03
CA LEU A 257 -22.35 -16.58 -3.49
C LEU A 257 -23.02 -15.30 -3.99
N VAL A 258 -22.23 -14.42 -4.60
CA VAL A 258 -22.65 -13.12 -5.12
C VAL A 258 -22.92 -13.24 -6.62
N PHE A 259 -24.10 -12.76 -7.02
CA PHE A 259 -24.55 -12.74 -8.40
C PHE A 259 -24.34 -11.33 -8.97
N MET A 260 -23.13 -11.08 -9.45
CA MET A 260 -22.70 -9.79 -9.98
C MET A 260 -23.51 -9.45 -11.23
N GLN A 261 -24.36 -8.43 -11.10
CA GLN A 261 -25.25 -7.99 -12.17
C GLN A 261 -25.35 -6.46 -12.29
N TYR A 262 -24.87 -5.72 -11.29
CA TYR A 262 -24.86 -4.26 -11.28
C TYR A 262 -23.47 -3.68 -11.04
N ASN A 263 -23.29 -2.43 -11.45
CA ASN A 263 -22.23 -1.54 -11.02
C ASN A 263 -22.86 -0.39 -10.23
N ARG A 264 -22.34 -0.13 -9.03
CA ARG A 264 -22.69 1.04 -8.22
C ARG A 264 -21.84 2.22 -8.70
N GLU A 265 -22.51 3.26 -9.16
CA GLU A 265 -21.88 4.52 -9.55
C GLU A 265 -21.64 5.42 -8.33
N VAL A 266 -20.81 6.46 -8.50
CA VAL A 266 -20.45 7.42 -7.43
C VAL A 266 -21.66 8.17 -6.87
N ASP A 267 -22.73 8.32 -7.65
CA ASP A 267 -24.00 8.94 -7.23
C ASP A 267 -24.95 7.95 -6.53
N ASN A 268 -24.48 6.73 -6.24
CA ASN A 268 -25.21 5.57 -5.73
C ASN A 268 -26.22 4.95 -6.69
N SER A 269 -26.30 5.38 -7.96
CA SER A 269 -27.15 4.71 -8.94
C SER A 269 -26.61 3.31 -9.31
N LEU A 270 -27.52 2.39 -9.65
CA LEU A 270 -27.17 1.05 -10.13
C LEU A 270 -27.30 0.99 -11.64
N ARG A 271 -26.21 0.61 -12.31
CA ARG A 271 -26.18 0.33 -13.75
C ARG A 271 -25.96 -1.15 -13.98
N LEU A 272 -26.57 -1.74 -15.00
CA LEU A 272 -26.36 -3.16 -15.30
C LEU A 272 -24.93 -3.40 -15.81
N LEU A 273 -24.32 -4.51 -15.37
CA LEU A 273 -23.03 -4.95 -15.92
C LEU A 273 -23.21 -5.53 -17.33
N PRO A 274 -22.17 -5.45 -18.19
CA PRO A 274 -22.24 -6.00 -19.55
C PRO A 274 -22.49 -7.50 -19.61
N GLN A 275 -22.01 -8.24 -18.61
CA GLN A 275 -22.18 -9.68 -18.45
C GLN A 275 -22.45 -10.00 -16.98
N PHE A 276 -23.41 -10.90 -16.75
CA PHE A 276 -23.64 -11.45 -15.42
C PHE A 276 -22.52 -12.42 -15.07
N SER A 277 -22.06 -12.33 -13.83
CA SER A 277 -20.91 -13.06 -13.35
C SER A 277 -21.19 -13.64 -11.97
N VAL A 278 -20.51 -14.72 -11.62
CA VAL A 278 -20.56 -15.31 -10.28
C VAL A 278 -19.26 -14.97 -9.58
N ASP A 279 -19.39 -14.46 -8.37
CA ASP A 279 -18.29 -14.27 -7.42
C ASP A 279 -18.64 -15.05 -6.14
N THR A 280 -17.77 -15.96 -5.72
CA THR A 280 -17.98 -16.68 -4.46
C THR A 280 -16.82 -16.44 -3.51
N GLY A 281 -17.15 -16.38 -2.22
CA GLY A 281 -16.19 -16.24 -1.14
C GLY A 281 -16.52 -17.17 0.01
N MET A 282 -15.68 -18.19 0.22
CA MET A 282 -15.72 -19.08 1.37
C MET A 282 -14.49 -18.86 2.24
N GLY A 283 -14.69 -18.51 3.50
CA GLY A 283 -13.59 -18.34 4.46
C GLY A 283 -12.98 -19.69 4.81
N LEU A 284 -11.73 -19.95 4.43
CA LEU A 284 -11.05 -21.20 4.73
C LEU A 284 -11.02 -21.48 6.23
N GLU A 285 -10.68 -20.46 7.03
CA GLU A 285 -10.60 -20.56 8.50
C GLU A 285 -11.90 -21.07 9.12
N ARG A 286 -13.06 -20.57 8.65
CA ARG A 286 -14.38 -20.99 9.11
C ARG A 286 -14.72 -22.41 8.63
N LEU A 287 -14.43 -22.73 7.37
CA LEU A 287 -14.67 -24.08 6.85
C LEU A 287 -13.84 -25.13 7.60
N VAL A 288 -12.57 -24.83 7.90
CA VAL A 288 -11.68 -25.73 8.63
C VAL A 288 -12.19 -25.99 10.05
N SER A 289 -12.67 -24.96 10.76
CA SER A 289 -13.24 -25.15 12.10
C SER A 289 -14.49 -26.03 12.06
N VAL A 290 -15.35 -25.88 11.05
CA VAL A 290 -16.51 -26.75 10.83
C VAL A 290 -16.08 -28.20 10.58
N LEU A 291 -15.16 -28.45 9.65
CA LEU A 291 -14.76 -29.81 9.24
C LEU A 291 -13.92 -30.55 10.29
N GLN A 292 -13.22 -29.81 11.17
CA GLN A 292 -12.50 -30.38 12.31
C GLN A 292 -13.35 -30.44 13.59
N GLY A 293 -14.64 -30.08 13.51
CA GLY A 293 -15.55 -30.11 14.65
C GLY A 293 -15.15 -29.16 15.79
N LYS A 294 -14.47 -28.05 15.47
CA LYS A 294 -14.08 -27.01 16.42
C LYS A 294 -15.14 -25.89 16.44
N ARG A 295 -15.19 -25.13 17.55
CA ARG A 295 -16.06 -23.95 17.69
C ARG A 295 -15.32 -22.63 17.49
N SER A 296 -14.00 -22.68 17.36
CA SER A 296 -13.10 -21.55 17.26
C SER A 296 -12.14 -21.81 16.11
N ASN A 297 -11.93 -20.81 15.27
CA ASN A 297 -10.95 -20.92 14.19
C ASN A 297 -9.54 -21.10 14.76
N TYR A 298 -9.26 -20.51 15.92
CA TYR A 298 -7.97 -20.60 16.61
C TYR A 298 -7.64 -21.99 17.16
N ASP A 299 -8.63 -22.88 17.25
CA ASP A 299 -8.45 -24.23 17.77
C ASP A 299 -8.13 -25.26 16.66
N THR A 300 -7.91 -24.78 15.43
CA THR A 300 -7.64 -25.59 14.23
C THR A 300 -6.14 -25.74 13.96
N ASP A 301 -5.78 -26.62 13.02
CA ASP A 301 -4.40 -26.78 12.55
C ASP A 301 -3.81 -25.53 11.85
N LEU A 302 -4.62 -24.51 11.56
CA LEU A 302 -4.16 -23.21 11.05
C LEU A 302 -3.47 -22.35 12.13
N PHE A 303 -3.87 -22.49 13.40
CA PHE A 303 -3.43 -21.60 14.49
C PHE A 303 -2.79 -22.34 15.66
N THR A 304 -3.13 -23.62 15.89
CA THR A 304 -2.57 -24.40 17.00
C THR A 304 -1.04 -24.47 17.01
N PRO A 305 -0.31 -24.53 15.87
CA PRO A 305 1.15 -24.42 15.90
C PRO A 305 1.65 -23.08 16.44
N LEU A 306 1.02 -21.97 16.04
CA LEU A 306 1.37 -20.62 16.51
C LEU A 306 1.08 -20.45 17.99
N ILE A 307 -0.09 -20.90 18.45
CA ILE A 307 -0.47 -20.85 19.87
C ILE A 307 0.51 -21.68 20.71
N HIS A 308 0.94 -22.84 20.20
CA HIS A 308 1.95 -23.66 20.86
C HIS A 308 3.28 -22.92 20.99
N ASP A 309 3.77 -22.30 19.91
CA ASP A 309 5.06 -21.60 19.92
C ASP A 309 5.01 -20.33 20.77
N ILE A 310 3.91 -19.58 20.75
CA ILE A 310 3.66 -18.47 21.69
C ILE A 310 3.76 -18.99 23.12
N HIS A 311 3.13 -20.14 23.41
CA HIS A 311 3.20 -20.74 24.73
C HIS A 311 4.65 -21.07 25.12
N GLN A 312 5.44 -21.66 24.21
CA GLN A 312 6.86 -21.95 24.50
C GLN A 312 7.67 -20.69 24.81
N VAL A 313 7.41 -19.58 24.11
CA VAL A 313 8.08 -18.30 24.37
C VAL A 313 7.72 -17.74 25.75
N VAL A 314 6.44 -17.79 26.15
CA VAL A 314 5.97 -17.19 27.40
C VAL A 314 6.11 -18.10 28.62
N ARG A 315 6.38 -19.39 28.44
CA ARG A 315 6.65 -20.34 29.54
C ARG A 315 7.79 -19.90 30.45
N VAL A 316 8.72 -19.10 29.94
CA VAL A 316 9.81 -18.50 30.71
C VAL A 316 9.29 -17.58 31.84
N VAL A 317 8.07 -17.04 31.71
CA VAL A 317 7.49 -16.01 32.58
C VAL A 317 6.23 -16.50 33.33
N MET A 318 5.94 -17.81 33.29
CA MET A 318 4.84 -18.46 34.03
C MET A 318 3.42 -17.97 33.67
N VAL A 319 3.21 -17.45 32.46
CA VAL A 319 1.86 -17.18 31.93
C VAL A 319 1.16 -18.51 31.62
N GLY A 320 -0.15 -18.59 31.92
CA GLY A 320 -0.95 -19.79 31.68
C GLY A 320 -1.03 -20.18 30.20
N PRO A 321 -1.27 -21.47 29.89
CA PRO A 321 -1.52 -21.91 28.52
C PRO A 321 -2.86 -21.38 28.00
N TYR A 322 -2.98 -21.27 26.67
CA TYR A 322 -4.24 -20.96 26.02
C TYR A 322 -5.34 -21.94 26.43
N SER A 323 -6.49 -21.43 26.84
CA SER A 323 -7.61 -22.24 27.35
C SER A 323 -8.96 -21.99 26.66
N GLY A 324 -8.98 -21.18 25.59
CA GLY A 324 -10.17 -20.90 24.78
C GLY A 324 -11.26 -20.06 25.48
N ARG A 325 -10.91 -19.34 26.56
CA ARG A 325 -11.85 -18.48 27.29
C ARG A 325 -12.08 -17.16 26.58
N MET A 326 -13.26 -16.59 26.84
CA MET A 326 -13.79 -15.38 26.22
C MET A 326 -14.36 -14.43 27.27
N GLY A 327 -14.37 -13.13 26.96
CA GLY A 327 -15.00 -12.10 27.77
C GLY A 327 -14.55 -12.10 29.24
N ALA A 328 -15.51 -12.03 30.17
CA ALA A 328 -15.21 -11.99 31.60
C ALA A 328 -14.54 -13.27 32.15
N ALA A 329 -14.61 -14.40 31.43
CA ALA A 329 -13.96 -15.65 31.83
C ALA A 329 -12.45 -15.66 31.50
N ASP A 330 -11.99 -14.80 30.59
CA ASP A 330 -10.58 -14.64 30.23
C ASP A 330 -9.89 -13.63 31.17
N HIS A 331 -9.60 -14.08 32.39
CA HIS A 331 -8.94 -13.26 33.40
C HIS A 331 -7.57 -12.78 32.91
N GLY A 332 -7.38 -11.45 32.87
CA GLY A 332 -6.16 -10.85 32.38
C GLY A 332 -6.02 -10.82 30.85
N LYS A 333 -7.07 -11.20 30.11
CA LYS A 333 -7.10 -11.19 28.63
C LYS A 333 -6.03 -12.07 27.98
N VAL A 334 -5.63 -13.15 28.65
CA VAL A 334 -4.53 -14.02 28.21
C VAL A 334 -4.91 -14.75 26.93
N ASP A 335 -6.09 -15.36 26.89
CA ASP A 335 -6.54 -16.12 25.71
C ASP A 335 -6.80 -15.18 24.52
N MET A 336 -7.30 -13.97 24.78
CA MET A 336 -7.38 -12.90 23.78
C MET A 336 -5.99 -12.56 23.22
N ALA A 337 -4.97 -12.44 24.06
CA ALA A 337 -3.62 -12.12 23.61
C ALA A 337 -3.03 -13.23 22.72
N TYR A 338 -3.24 -14.51 23.05
CA TYR A 338 -2.85 -15.62 22.18
C TYR A 338 -3.51 -15.51 20.80
N ARG A 339 -4.82 -15.22 20.74
CA ARG A 339 -5.56 -15.05 19.49
C ARG A 339 -5.05 -13.86 18.67
N VAL A 340 -4.91 -12.69 19.29
CA VAL A 340 -4.44 -11.47 18.61
C VAL A 340 -3.04 -11.65 18.05
N VAL A 341 -2.10 -12.18 18.84
CA VAL A 341 -0.71 -12.36 18.39
C VAL A 341 -0.62 -13.38 17.25
N SER A 342 -1.35 -14.50 17.34
CA SER A 342 -1.38 -15.53 16.30
C SER A 342 -1.97 -15.02 14.97
N ASP A 343 -3.03 -14.22 15.03
CA ASP A 343 -3.63 -13.60 13.86
C ASP A 343 -2.69 -12.57 13.24
N HIS A 344 -2.22 -11.60 14.04
CA HIS A 344 -1.47 -10.46 13.53
C HIS A 344 -0.11 -10.86 12.97
N ILE A 345 0.55 -11.90 13.50
CA ILE A 345 1.81 -12.36 12.90
C ILE A 345 1.61 -12.98 11.51
N ARG A 346 0.47 -13.65 11.25
CA ARG A 346 0.11 -14.12 9.90
C ARG A 346 -0.06 -12.93 8.97
N THR A 347 -0.84 -11.93 9.37
CA THR A 347 -1.07 -10.70 8.59
C THR A 347 0.21 -9.94 8.30
N LEU A 348 1.06 -9.73 9.30
CA LEU A 348 2.34 -9.04 9.15
C LEU A 348 3.25 -9.77 8.16
N SER A 349 3.37 -11.08 8.30
CA SER A 349 4.23 -11.90 7.45
C SER A 349 3.78 -11.86 5.99
N VAL A 350 2.47 -12.01 5.74
CA VAL A 350 1.90 -11.97 4.40
C VAL A 350 2.04 -10.60 3.76
N CYS A 351 1.70 -9.53 4.49
CA CYS A 351 1.82 -8.16 3.98
C CYS A 351 3.27 -7.79 3.65
N ILE A 352 4.22 -8.13 4.52
CA ILE A 352 5.65 -7.82 4.30
C ILE A 352 6.20 -8.64 3.13
N ALA A 353 5.81 -9.91 2.99
CA ALA A 353 6.20 -10.74 1.85
C ALA A 353 5.68 -10.18 0.52
N ASP A 354 4.49 -9.56 0.53
CA ASP A 354 3.89 -8.88 -0.63
C ASP A 354 4.38 -7.43 -0.82
N GLY A 355 5.39 -6.99 -0.05
CA GLY A 355 6.05 -5.69 -0.21
C GLY A 355 5.35 -4.51 0.48
N VAL A 356 4.38 -4.76 1.36
CA VAL A 356 3.78 -3.73 2.21
C VAL A 356 4.57 -3.63 3.51
N HIS A 357 5.05 -2.43 3.85
CA HIS A 357 5.87 -2.20 5.04
C HIS A 357 5.20 -1.26 6.04
N PRO A 358 5.46 -1.38 7.36
CA PRO A 358 4.92 -0.44 8.35
C PRO A 358 5.35 1.02 8.11
N GLY A 359 4.39 1.91 7.84
CA GLY A 359 4.65 3.29 7.38
C GLY A 359 3.69 4.33 7.94
N MET A 360 3.65 5.51 7.33
CA MET A 360 2.95 6.69 7.89
C MET A 360 1.57 6.94 7.28
N SER A 361 1.23 6.33 6.14
CA SER A 361 0.00 6.64 5.39
C SER A 361 -0.58 5.40 4.68
N GLY A 362 -1.89 5.39 4.45
CA GLY A 362 -2.58 4.34 3.69
C GLY A 362 -2.40 2.95 4.31
N ALA A 363 -2.21 1.93 3.46
CA ALA A 363 -2.04 0.53 3.86
C ALA A 363 -0.86 0.34 4.82
N GLU A 364 0.23 1.10 4.64
CA GLU A 364 1.41 1.04 5.48
C GLU A 364 1.12 1.47 6.93
N LEU A 365 0.24 2.47 7.11
CA LEU A 365 -0.19 2.93 8.44
C LEU A 365 -1.02 1.86 9.15
N VAL A 366 -1.93 1.21 8.43
CA VAL A 366 -2.72 0.10 8.98
C VAL A 366 -1.80 -1.04 9.43
N LEU A 367 -0.85 -1.45 8.57
CA LEU A 367 0.07 -2.53 8.92
C LEU A 367 0.91 -2.20 10.15
N ARG A 368 1.32 -0.93 10.29
CA ARG A 368 1.98 -0.42 11.49
C ARG A 368 1.09 -0.52 12.74
N ARG A 369 -0.21 -0.23 12.65
CA ARG A 369 -1.16 -0.39 13.77
C ARG A 369 -1.27 -1.85 14.20
N ILE A 370 -1.39 -2.77 13.25
CA ILE A 370 -1.41 -4.23 13.49
C ILE A 370 -0.13 -4.67 14.21
N LEU A 371 1.04 -4.26 13.73
CA LEU A 371 2.33 -4.57 14.36
C LEU A 371 2.37 -4.13 15.82
N ARG A 372 2.01 -2.87 16.07
CA ARG A 372 2.05 -2.29 17.42
C ARG A 372 1.08 -2.97 18.37
N ARG A 373 -0.13 -3.29 17.89
CA ARG A 373 -1.13 -4.06 18.65
C ARG A 373 -0.56 -5.43 19.02
N ALA A 374 0.05 -6.14 18.09
CA ALA A 374 0.68 -7.44 18.35
C ALA A 374 1.81 -7.34 19.39
N VAL A 375 2.77 -6.42 19.21
CA VAL A 375 3.88 -6.19 20.14
C VAL A 375 3.37 -5.84 21.53
N ARG A 376 2.32 -5.03 21.63
CA ARG A 376 1.71 -4.67 22.91
C ARG A 376 1.14 -5.87 23.65
N PHE A 377 0.36 -6.73 22.97
CA PHE A 377 -0.16 -7.95 23.59
C PHE A 377 0.98 -8.91 23.99
N CYS A 378 2.05 -8.99 23.19
CA CYS A 378 3.26 -9.70 23.57
C CYS A 378 3.85 -9.18 24.88
N VAL A 379 4.07 -7.87 25.01
CA VAL A 379 4.82 -7.29 26.16
C VAL A 379 3.96 -7.09 27.40
N GLU A 380 2.76 -6.54 27.27
CA GLU A 380 1.93 -6.12 28.41
C GLU A 380 1.09 -7.26 28.98
N VAL A 381 0.58 -8.16 28.14
CA VAL A 381 -0.32 -9.25 28.56
C VAL A 381 0.44 -10.56 28.69
N LEU A 382 1.15 -10.96 27.62
CA LEU A 382 1.90 -12.21 27.59
C LEU A 382 3.28 -12.12 28.27
N GLN A 383 3.73 -10.91 28.59
CA GLN A 383 5.04 -10.64 29.20
C GLN A 383 6.20 -11.30 28.43
N ALA A 384 6.04 -11.45 27.12
CA ALA A 384 7.02 -12.04 26.23
C ALA A 384 8.25 -11.13 26.11
N PRO A 385 9.46 -11.70 25.99
CA PRO A 385 10.67 -10.92 25.76
C PRO A 385 10.63 -10.24 24.38
N GLN A 386 11.37 -9.14 24.25
CA GLN A 386 11.57 -8.45 22.98
C GLN A 386 12.10 -9.41 21.90
N GLY A 387 11.53 -9.35 20.70
CA GLY A 387 11.82 -10.25 19.59
C GLY A 387 11.00 -11.55 19.56
N ALA A 388 10.13 -11.76 20.56
CA ALA A 388 9.19 -12.88 20.59
C ALA A 388 8.24 -12.90 19.39
N LEU A 389 7.79 -11.74 18.92
CA LEU A 389 6.87 -11.66 17.79
C LEU A 389 7.53 -12.15 16.50
N ALA A 390 8.76 -11.69 16.21
CA ALA A 390 9.51 -12.12 15.03
C ALA A 390 9.89 -13.60 15.07
N SER A 391 10.08 -14.20 16.25
CA SER A 391 10.41 -15.63 16.35
C SER A 391 9.28 -16.56 15.92
N LEU A 392 8.06 -16.05 15.73
CA LEU A 392 6.89 -16.80 15.26
C LEU A 392 6.81 -16.87 13.72
N VAL A 393 7.59 -16.06 12.99
CA VAL A 393 7.60 -16.04 11.51
C VAL A 393 7.91 -17.42 10.91
N PRO A 394 8.88 -18.21 11.40
CA PRO A 394 9.13 -19.56 10.87
C PRO A 394 7.90 -20.47 10.90
N THR A 395 7.05 -20.34 11.92
CA THR A 395 5.81 -21.12 12.07
C THR A 395 4.74 -20.67 11.07
N VAL A 396 4.68 -19.37 10.76
CA VAL A 396 3.86 -18.86 9.67
C VAL A 396 4.34 -19.38 8.31
N VAL A 397 5.66 -19.39 8.07
CA VAL A 397 6.25 -19.94 6.84
C VAL A 397 5.94 -21.43 6.71
N HIS A 398 5.99 -22.19 7.80
CA HIS A 398 5.65 -23.60 7.80
C HIS A 398 4.17 -23.87 7.45
N THR A 399 3.24 -23.02 7.91
CA THR A 399 1.81 -23.22 7.72
C THR A 399 1.30 -22.68 6.38
N LEU A 400 1.85 -21.57 5.89
CA LEU A 400 1.38 -20.85 4.70
C LEU A 400 2.35 -20.90 3.51
N GLY A 401 3.63 -21.18 3.72
CA GLY A 401 4.68 -20.98 2.73
C GLY A 401 4.62 -21.93 1.52
N ASP A 402 3.97 -23.09 1.65
CA ASP A 402 3.75 -24.01 0.53
C ASP A 402 2.72 -23.44 -0.46
N VAL A 403 1.72 -22.72 0.05
CA VAL A 403 0.68 -22.05 -0.75
C VAL A 403 1.18 -20.71 -1.28
N TYR A 404 1.99 -20.00 -0.47
CA TYR A 404 2.54 -18.67 -0.77
C TYR A 404 4.08 -18.68 -0.70
N PRO A 405 4.79 -19.11 -1.77
CA PRO A 405 6.24 -19.32 -1.77
C PRO A 405 7.08 -18.06 -1.50
N GLU A 406 6.52 -16.86 -1.69
CA GLU A 406 7.09 -15.59 -1.26
C GLU A 406 7.43 -15.56 0.24
N LEU A 407 6.66 -16.22 1.10
CA LEU A 407 6.95 -16.30 2.54
C LEU A 407 8.27 -17.00 2.83
N HIS A 408 8.59 -18.06 2.07
CA HIS A 408 9.88 -18.75 2.19
C HIS A 408 11.05 -17.86 1.76
N ARG A 409 10.85 -17.05 0.71
CA ARG A 409 11.90 -16.17 0.16
C ARG A 409 12.20 -15.00 1.07
N GLU A 410 11.17 -14.43 1.70
CA GLU A 410 11.26 -13.19 2.48
C GLU A 410 11.33 -13.44 4.00
N ALA A 411 11.37 -14.68 4.48
CA ALA A 411 11.31 -15.02 5.92
C ALA A 411 12.26 -14.19 6.81
N ASP A 412 13.55 -14.15 6.45
CA ASP A 412 14.56 -13.39 7.21
C ASP A 412 14.24 -11.89 7.22
N ARG A 413 13.77 -11.35 6.09
CA ARG A 413 13.41 -9.94 5.95
C ARG A 413 12.16 -9.60 6.77
N ILE A 414 11.17 -10.47 6.79
CA ILE A 414 9.96 -10.31 7.61
C ILE A 414 10.38 -10.20 9.08
N MET A 415 11.25 -11.09 9.55
CA MET A 415 11.76 -11.06 10.92
C MET A 415 12.53 -9.77 11.24
N ASP A 416 13.41 -9.33 10.34
CA ASP A 416 14.18 -8.08 10.51
C ASP A 416 13.26 -6.87 10.61
N VAL A 417 12.29 -6.73 9.70
CA VAL A 417 11.33 -5.61 9.68
C VAL A 417 10.49 -5.59 10.96
N ILE A 418 10.04 -6.76 11.44
CA ILE A 418 9.24 -6.85 12.67
C ILE A 418 10.08 -6.43 13.88
N ASN A 419 11.28 -7.01 14.05
CA ASN A 419 12.17 -6.69 15.17
C ASN A 419 12.51 -5.20 15.21
N GLU A 420 12.83 -4.60 14.07
CA GLU A 420 13.18 -3.17 14.01
C GLU A 420 12.00 -2.26 14.39
N ASN A 421 10.81 -2.56 13.89
CA ASN A 421 9.61 -1.79 14.24
C ASN A 421 9.19 -2.01 15.70
N GLU A 422 9.40 -3.21 16.24
CA GLU A 422 9.23 -3.52 17.67
C GLU A 422 10.19 -2.66 18.51
N ASP A 423 11.49 -2.65 18.21
CA ASP A 423 12.51 -1.85 18.90
C ASP A 423 12.14 -0.36 18.93
N HIS A 424 11.77 0.18 17.77
CA HIS A 424 11.34 1.57 17.63
C HIS A 424 10.08 1.85 18.45
N PHE A 425 9.09 0.97 18.37
CA PHE A 425 7.84 1.13 19.10
C PHE A 425 8.04 1.09 20.61
N LEU A 426 8.79 0.12 21.14
CA LEU A 426 9.03 -0.01 22.58
C LEU A 426 9.78 1.20 23.13
N SER A 427 10.74 1.74 22.37
CA SER A 427 11.43 2.98 22.73
C SER A 427 10.46 4.18 22.81
N SER A 428 9.58 4.32 21.81
CA SER A 428 8.57 5.38 21.78
C SER A 428 7.49 5.23 22.87
N LEU A 429 7.05 3.99 23.14
CA LEU A 429 6.04 3.67 24.14
C LEU A 429 6.51 4.06 25.54
N GLN A 430 7.76 3.74 25.89
CA GLN A 430 8.34 4.14 27.18
C GLN A 430 8.39 5.66 27.37
N GLN A 431 8.63 6.43 26.31
CA GLN A 431 8.69 7.89 26.37
C GLN A 431 7.29 8.51 26.48
N GLY A 432 6.34 8.06 25.63
CA GLY A 432 4.99 8.59 25.60
C GLY A 432 4.13 8.20 26.78
N SER A 433 4.24 6.96 27.30
CA SER A 433 3.54 6.52 28.51
C SER A 433 3.90 7.40 29.72
N ARG A 434 5.18 7.79 29.87
CA ARG A 434 5.62 8.73 30.91
C ARG A 434 5.00 10.12 30.76
N LEU A 435 4.73 10.58 29.53
CA LEU A 435 4.12 11.89 29.29
C LEU A 435 2.61 11.84 29.55
N ILE A 436 1.92 10.82 29.04
CA ILE A 436 0.49 10.59 29.27
C ILE A 436 0.21 10.43 30.77
N HIS A 437 0.98 9.61 31.49
CA HIS A 437 0.86 9.47 32.95
C HIS A 437 1.11 10.80 33.68
N ARG A 438 2.07 11.61 33.24
CA ARG A 438 2.31 12.94 33.82
C ARG A 438 1.13 13.90 33.56
N THR A 439 0.52 13.86 32.38
CA THR A 439 -0.65 14.69 32.05
C THR A 439 -1.87 14.27 32.85
N LEU A 440 -2.13 12.96 32.94
CA LEU A 440 -3.22 12.39 33.75
C LEU A 440 -3.04 12.70 35.25
N ASN A 441 -1.81 12.64 35.78
CA ASN A 441 -1.54 12.95 37.20
C ASN A 441 -1.59 14.46 37.54
N LYS A 442 -1.52 15.35 36.53
CA LYS A 442 -1.55 16.80 36.72
C LYS A 442 -2.96 17.39 36.74
N MET A 443 -3.95 16.64 36.29
CA MET A 443 -5.35 17.08 36.20
C MET A 443 -6.23 16.14 37.02
N ASP A 444 -7.03 16.68 37.93
CA ASP A 444 -7.94 15.91 38.79
C ASP A 444 -9.15 15.44 37.96
N TYR A 445 -8.92 14.45 37.10
CA TYR A 445 -9.94 13.88 36.23
C TYR A 445 -10.79 12.87 36.99
N LYS A 446 -11.70 13.38 37.82
CA LYS A 446 -12.79 12.54 38.29
C LYS A 446 -13.74 12.16 37.16
N HIS A 447 -13.93 12.98 36.10
CA HIS A 447 -14.90 12.74 35.00
C HIS A 447 -14.50 13.28 33.58
N GLY A 448 -13.24 13.47 33.17
CA GLY A 448 -12.95 14.32 31.99
C GLY A 448 -12.06 13.75 30.87
N VAL A 449 -12.42 14.17 29.67
CA VAL A 449 -11.81 13.93 28.35
C VAL A 449 -10.33 14.38 28.30
N PHE A 450 -9.47 13.59 27.65
CA PHE A 450 -8.06 13.90 27.43
C PHE A 450 -7.92 15.00 26.35
N PRO A 451 -7.05 16.02 26.54
CA PRO A 451 -6.96 17.13 25.59
C PRO A 451 -6.48 16.69 24.20
N ALA A 452 -7.31 16.92 23.17
CA ALA A 452 -6.97 16.63 21.78
C ALA A 452 -5.71 17.35 21.29
N SER A 453 -5.44 18.56 21.80
CA SER A 453 -4.20 19.31 21.51
C SER A 453 -2.94 18.63 22.03
N VAL A 454 -3.01 17.93 23.16
CA VAL A 454 -1.89 17.17 23.74
C VAL A 454 -1.71 15.85 22.99
N ALA A 455 -2.80 15.17 22.63
CA ALA A 455 -2.76 13.98 21.77
C ALA A 455 -2.15 14.32 20.39
N TRP A 456 -2.57 15.46 19.81
CA TRP A 456 -2.06 15.96 18.55
C TRP A 456 -0.59 16.41 18.63
N SER A 457 -0.17 17.07 19.72
CA SER A 457 1.24 17.43 19.94
C SER A 457 2.12 16.18 20.12
N LEU A 458 1.64 15.19 20.87
CA LEU A 458 2.27 13.86 20.96
C LEU A 458 2.48 13.28 19.56
N HIS A 459 1.47 13.34 18.70
CA HIS A 459 1.54 12.88 17.32
C HIS A 459 2.49 13.67 16.42
N ARG A 460 2.32 14.99 16.38
CA ARG A 460 3.06 15.88 15.48
C ARG A 460 4.52 16.06 15.91
N ASP A 461 4.76 16.30 17.20
CA ASP A 461 6.07 16.75 17.71
C ASP A 461 6.95 15.57 18.14
N LEU A 462 6.34 14.50 18.66
CA LEU A 462 7.05 13.34 19.20
C LEU A 462 6.86 12.08 18.35
N GLY A 463 6.11 12.17 17.24
CA GLY A 463 5.79 11.03 16.39
C GLY A 463 4.96 9.95 17.10
N PHE A 464 4.34 10.30 18.22
CA PHE A 464 3.61 9.38 19.08
C PHE A 464 2.23 9.10 18.46
N PRO A 465 1.95 7.86 18.05
CA PRO A 465 0.78 7.55 17.23
C PRO A 465 -0.53 7.85 17.96
N LEU A 466 -1.50 8.49 17.29
CA LEU A 466 -2.81 8.79 17.91
C LEU A 466 -3.54 7.51 18.32
N ASP A 467 -3.42 6.45 17.52
CA ASP A 467 -3.91 5.10 17.84
C ASP A 467 -3.37 4.58 19.18
N LEU A 468 -2.13 4.92 19.53
CA LEU A 468 -1.52 4.52 20.80
C LEU A 468 -1.98 5.41 21.96
N VAL A 469 -2.29 6.68 21.69
CA VAL A 469 -2.89 7.58 22.68
C VAL A 469 -4.27 7.07 23.06
N ASP A 470 -5.14 6.81 22.08
CA ASP A 470 -6.50 6.32 22.30
C ASP A 470 -6.50 5.02 23.10
N LEU A 471 -5.65 4.08 22.71
CA LEU A 471 -5.52 2.78 23.35
C LEU A 471 -5.03 2.85 24.80
N ILE A 472 -4.08 3.74 25.14
CA ILE A 472 -3.60 3.94 26.52
C ILE A 472 -4.69 4.61 27.37
N LEU A 473 -5.48 5.51 26.78
CA LEU A 473 -6.55 6.22 27.48
C LEU A 473 -7.75 5.32 27.77
N GLU A 474 -8.12 4.44 26.83
CA GLU A 474 -9.22 3.47 27.01
C GLU A 474 -9.05 2.61 28.28
N GLU A 475 -7.84 2.15 28.58
CA GLU A 475 -7.56 1.37 29.79
C GLU A 475 -7.69 2.16 31.10
N LYS A 476 -7.57 3.49 31.01
CA LYS A 476 -7.79 4.39 32.13
C LYS A 476 -9.24 4.89 32.20
N GLY A 477 -10.10 4.44 31.28
CA GLY A 477 -11.48 4.89 31.18
C GLY A 477 -11.59 6.36 30.73
N VAL A 478 -10.59 6.85 30.00
CA VAL A 478 -10.52 8.23 29.47
C VAL A 478 -10.54 8.15 27.94
N GLN A 479 -11.07 9.15 27.25
CA GLN A 479 -10.99 9.25 25.79
C GLN A 479 -10.58 10.65 25.36
N VAL A 480 -10.01 10.78 24.17
CA VAL A 480 -9.79 12.09 23.52
C VAL A 480 -11.11 12.58 22.95
N ASP A 481 -11.30 13.90 22.82
CA ASP A 481 -12.41 14.45 22.05
C ASP A 481 -12.20 14.17 20.55
N PRO A 482 -13.01 13.29 19.92
CA PRO A 482 -12.81 12.92 18.53
C PRO A 482 -13.08 14.09 17.57
N GLN A 483 -14.03 14.99 17.88
CA GLN A 483 -14.38 16.09 16.99
C GLN A 483 -13.27 17.16 16.95
N GLU A 484 -12.68 17.46 18.11
CA GLU A 484 -11.58 18.42 18.19
C GLU A 484 -10.29 17.84 17.57
N LEU A 485 -10.06 16.54 17.70
CA LEU A 485 -8.94 15.85 17.06
C LEU A 485 -9.08 15.83 15.53
N ASP A 486 -10.26 15.49 15.01
CA ASP A 486 -10.56 15.49 13.58
C ASP A 486 -10.41 16.87 12.96
N ARG A 487 -10.79 17.92 13.69
CA ARG A 487 -10.59 19.31 13.27
C ARG A 487 -9.10 19.64 13.12
N LEU A 488 -8.26 19.28 14.09
CA LEU A 488 -6.81 19.49 14.04
C LEU A 488 -6.15 18.71 12.89
N ILE A 489 -6.66 17.52 12.58
CA ILE A 489 -6.24 16.71 11.43
C ILE A 489 -6.65 17.39 10.11
N ALA A 490 -7.91 17.80 9.98
CA ALA A 490 -8.46 18.42 8.76
C ALA A 490 -7.83 19.78 8.43
N GLU A 491 -7.53 20.61 9.44
CA GLU A 491 -6.80 21.88 9.25
C GLU A 491 -5.41 21.66 8.65
N ASN A 492 -4.79 20.49 8.89
CA ASN A 492 -3.50 20.10 8.32
C ASN A 492 -3.63 19.54 6.88
N HIS A 493 -4.72 18.84 6.56
CA HIS A 493 -4.94 18.25 5.23
C HIS A 493 -5.41 19.23 4.15
N LYS A 494 -5.94 20.41 4.51
CA LYS A 494 -6.44 21.43 3.56
C LYS A 494 -5.37 22.07 2.64
N GLN A 495 -4.14 21.59 2.63
CA GLN A 495 -3.05 22.08 1.77
C GLN A 495 -2.82 21.28 0.48
N SER A 496 -3.57 20.21 0.19
CA SER A 496 -3.51 19.49 -1.10
C SER A 496 -4.88 19.43 -1.77
N GLY A 497 -5.09 20.20 -2.85
CA GLY A 497 -6.33 20.20 -3.62
C GLY A 497 -6.36 19.09 -4.69
N GLU A 498 -7.48 18.38 -4.81
CA GLU A 498 -7.76 17.40 -5.85
C GLU A 498 -8.40 18.06 -7.08
N ARG A 499 -8.05 17.60 -8.29
CA ARG A 499 -8.72 17.91 -9.57
C ARG A 499 -9.42 16.66 -10.08
N SER A 500 -10.64 16.79 -10.61
CA SER A 500 -11.43 15.69 -11.17
C SER A 500 -11.02 15.32 -12.61
N GLN A 501 -10.67 14.06 -12.84
CA GLN A 501 -10.37 13.47 -14.16
C GLN A 501 -11.65 13.00 -14.88
N VAL A 502 -11.68 13.10 -16.21
CA VAL A 502 -12.77 12.55 -17.05
C VAL A 502 -12.36 11.16 -17.51
N MET A 503 -12.81 10.12 -16.81
CA MET A 503 -12.56 8.72 -17.17
C MET A 503 -13.76 8.12 -17.91
N LEU A 504 -13.52 7.23 -18.89
CA LEU A 504 -14.59 6.45 -19.52
C LEU A 504 -15.29 5.57 -18.49
N ASP A 505 -16.62 5.61 -18.47
CA ASP A 505 -17.41 4.69 -17.66
C ASP A 505 -17.54 3.31 -18.31
N ILE A 506 -17.98 2.33 -17.51
CA ILE A 506 -18.09 0.92 -17.89
C ILE A 506 -19.06 0.74 -19.07
N LEU A 507 -20.17 1.49 -19.10
CA LEU A 507 -21.17 1.39 -20.15
C LEU A 507 -20.61 1.91 -21.48
N SER A 508 -19.84 2.98 -21.45
CA SER A 508 -19.19 3.55 -22.63
C SER A 508 -18.13 2.58 -23.18
N LEU A 509 -17.36 1.91 -22.30
CA LEU A 509 -16.44 0.84 -22.73
C LEU A 509 -17.17 -0.34 -23.37
N ALA A 510 -18.27 -0.81 -22.77
CA ALA A 510 -19.09 -1.88 -23.33
C ALA A 510 -19.74 -1.47 -24.67
N GLU A 511 -20.19 -0.22 -24.79
CA GLU A 511 -20.76 0.33 -26.01
C GLU A 511 -19.70 0.43 -27.12
N LEU A 512 -18.47 0.85 -26.83
CA LEU A 512 -17.36 0.82 -27.80
C LEU A 512 -17.11 -0.59 -28.33
N GLN A 513 -17.09 -1.59 -27.44
CA GLN A 513 -16.95 -3.01 -27.81
C GLN A 513 -18.13 -3.48 -28.66
N ARG A 514 -19.37 -3.10 -28.31
CA ARG A 514 -20.59 -3.46 -29.06
C ARG A 514 -20.62 -2.83 -30.44
N LEU A 515 -20.15 -1.59 -30.57
CA LEU A 515 -19.99 -0.87 -31.84
C LEU A 515 -18.79 -1.36 -32.66
N ALA A 516 -18.03 -2.34 -32.14
CA ALA A 516 -16.82 -2.88 -32.76
C ALA A 516 -15.79 -1.78 -33.10
N VAL A 517 -15.70 -0.76 -32.25
CA VAL A 517 -14.65 0.26 -32.37
C VAL A 517 -13.30 -0.43 -32.12
N PRO A 518 -12.32 -0.34 -33.03
CA PRO A 518 -11.03 -0.95 -32.81
C PRO A 518 -10.30 -0.27 -31.65
N HIS A 519 -9.55 -1.05 -30.88
CA HIS A 519 -8.65 -0.52 -29.85
C HIS A 519 -7.60 0.40 -30.46
N THR A 520 -7.19 1.42 -29.71
CA THR A 520 -6.22 2.42 -30.18
C THR A 520 -4.84 1.78 -30.35
N ASP A 521 -4.23 1.94 -31.54
CA ASP A 521 -2.83 1.59 -31.77
C ASP A 521 -1.91 2.67 -31.19
N ASP A 522 -1.27 2.38 -30.06
CA ASP A 522 -0.35 3.27 -29.38
C ASP A 522 1.13 2.92 -29.65
N GLY A 523 1.42 2.10 -30.66
CA GLY A 523 2.78 1.66 -30.97
C GLY A 523 3.73 2.78 -31.42
N LEU A 524 3.20 3.88 -31.95
CA LEU A 524 3.99 5.02 -32.43
C LEU A 524 4.76 5.74 -31.31
N LYS A 525 4.27 5.68 -30.06
CA LYS A 525 4.95 6.33 -28.91
C LYS A 525 6.33 5.75 -28.60
N TYR A 526 6.63 4.56 -29.11
CA TYR A 526 7.92 3.88 -28.97
C TYR A 526 8.85 4.05 -30.16
N GLN A 527 8.35 4.65 -31.24
CA GLN A 527 9.11 4.87 -32.46
C GLN A 527 9.66 6.30 -32.41
N TYR A 528 10.87 6.50 -31.90
CA TYR A 528 11.50 7.82 -31.91
C TYR A 528 13.00 7.68 -32.15
N ARG A 529 13.59 8.75 -32.71
CA ARG A 529 15.02 8.80 -33.01
C ARG A 529 15.66 10.05 -32.45
N LEU A 530 16.93 9.94 -32.11
CA LEU A 530 17.75 11.09 -31.75
C LEU A 530 18.39 11.67 -33.01
N ASP A 531 18.16 12.95 -33.29
CA ASP A 531 18.72 13.68 -34.43
C ASP A 531 19.13 15.08 -33.98
N GLN A 532 20.38 15.47 -34.20
CA GLN A 532 20.93 16.77 -33.77
C GLN A 532 20.55 17.15 -32.32
N ASP A 533 20.75 16.22 -31.38
CA ASP A 533 20.41 16.35 -29.94
C ASP A 533 18.92 16.57 -29.64
N ARG A 534 18.03 16.19 -30.56
CA ARG A 534 16.58 16.28 -30.37
C ARG A 534 15.90 14.95 -30.62
N TYR A 535 14.92 14.63 -29.77
CA TYR A 535 14.05 13.48 -29.95
C TYR A 535 12.97 13.82 -30.99
N ILE A 536 13.00 13.09 -32.10
CA ILE A 536 12.03 13.23 -33.18
C ILE A 536 11.09 12.02 -33.14
N PHE A 537 9.83 12.30 -32.89
CA PHE A 537 8.73 11.36 -33.03
C PHE A 537 8.16 11.43 -34.46
N PRO A 538 7.64 10.33 -35.01
CA PRO A 538 6.98 10.31 -36.30
C PRO A 538 5.73 11.19 -36.26
N ALA A 539 5.45 11.85 -37.38
CA ALA A 539 4.20 12.56 -37.54
C ALA A 539 3.04 11.56 -37.43
N CYS A 540 2.09 11.84 -36.54
CA CYS A 540 0.93 10.99 -36.31
C CYS A 540 -0.32 11.67 -36.88
N ARG A 541 -0.97 10.97 -37.81
CA ARG A 541 -2.29 11.30 -38.34
C ARG A 541 -3.25 10.22 -37.87
N ALA A 542 -4.36 10.64 -37.28
CA ALA A 542 -5.32 9.74 -36.67
C ALA A 542 -6.76 10.15 -37.00
N THR A 543 -7.65 9.18 -36.94
CA THR A 543 -9.09 9.35 -37.12
C THR A 543 -9.78 9.35 -35.77
N VAL A 544 -10.69 10.31 -35.54
CA VAL A 544 -11.57 10.29 -34.36
C VAL A 544 -12.57 9.14 -34.50
N LEU A 545 -12.41 8.11 -33.67
CA LEU A 545 -13.29 6.94 -33.67
C LEU A 545 -14.51 7.11 -32.76
N ALA A 546 -14.34 7.82 -31.65
CA ALA A 546 -15.43 8.12 -30.72
C ALA A 546 -15.10 9.36 -29.87
N LEU A 547 -16.17 10.03 -29.42
CA LEU A 547 -16.12 11.16 -28.51
C LEU A 547 -16.94 10.83 -27.26
N TYR A 548 -16.43 11.20 -26.09
CA TYR A 548 -17.08 10.98 -24.80
C TYR A 548 -17.23 12.32 -24.08
N ASP A 549 -18.45 12.75 -23.76
CA ASP A 549 -18.72 14.05 -23.13
C ASP A 549 -18.61 14.05 -21.60
N GLY A 550 -18.20 12.92 -21.00
CA GLY A 550 -18.18 12.70 -19.56
C GLY A 550 -19.40 11.93 -19.03
N GLN A 551 -20.41 11.68 -19.87
CA GLN A 551 -21.59 10.88 -19.52
C GLN A 551 -21.90 9.78 -20.54
N ALA A 552 -21.71 10.04 -21.83
CA ALA A 552 -22.02 9.09 -22.90
C ALA A 552 -21.14 9.29 -24.13
N LEU A 553 -21.16 8.31 -25.03
CA LEU A 553 -20.57 8.45 -26.36
C LEU A 553 -21.46 9.34 -27.22
N VAL A 554 -20.86 10.36 -27.84
CA VAL A 554 -21.52 11.35 -28.69
C VAL A 554 -20.90 11.37 -30.08
N SER A 555 -21.66 11.84 -31.08
CA SER A 555 -21.19 11.96 -32.46
C SER A 555 -20.46 13.27 -32.75
N GLU A 556 -20.69 14.29 -31.92
CA GLU A 556 -20.15 15.64 -32.06
C GLU A 556 -20.04 16.30 -30.67
N VAL A 557 -18.97 17.06 -30.46
CA VAL A 557 -18.81 17.99 -29.33
C VAL A 557 -18.67 19.40 -29.85
N THR A 558 -19.18 20.39 -29.13
CA THR A 558 -19.15 21.81 -29.53
C THR A 558 -18.06 22.58 -28.80
N GLU A 559 -17.75 23.78 -29.29
CA GLU A 559 -16.78 24.69 -28.66
C GLU A 559 -17.04 24.86 -27.14
N GLY A 560 -15.96 24.80 -26.37
CA GLY A 560 -15.95 24.97 -24.90
C GLY A 560 -16.29 23.71 -24.10
N GLN A 561 -16.72 22.62 -24.75
CA GLN A 561 -17.02 21.37 -24.06
C GLN A 561 -15.75 20.56 -23.79
N ARG A 562 -15.64 20.03 -22.56
CA ARG A 562 -14.59 19.07 -22.19
C ARG A 562 -15.04 17.68 -22.61
N CYS A 563 -14.18 16.93 -23.27
CA CYS A 563 -14.48 15.60 -23.78
C CYS A 563 -13.26 14.69 -23.78
N GLY A 564 -13.51 13.38 -23.77
CA GLY A 564 -12.53 12.35 -24.10
C GLY A 564 -12.57 12.02 -25.59
N VAL A 565 -11.42 12.07 -26.26
CA VAL A 565 -11.27 11.75 -27.68
C VAL A 565 -10.55 10.41 -27.83
N ILE A 566 -11.20 9.47 -28.53
CA ILE A 566 -10.66 8.15 -28.83
C ILE A 566 -10.26 8.10 -30.30
N LEU A 567 -9.03 7.67 -30.55
CA LEU A 567 -8.40 7.66 -31.88
C LEU A 567 -8.09 6.22 -32.31
N ASP A 568 -7.95 6.03 -33.63
CA ASP A 568 -7.48 4.76 -34.21
C ASP A 568 -6.01 4.47 -33.89
N GLN A 569 -5.18 5.51 -33.84
CA GLN A 569 -3.79 5.45 -33.45
C GLN A 569 -3.37 6.71 -32.69
N THR A 570 -2.31 6.63 -31.88
CA THR A 570 -1.76 7.79 -31.17
C THR A 570 -0.26 7.67 -30.93
N CYS A 571 0.42 8.82 -30.90
CA CYS A 571 1.80 8.94 -30.44
C CYS A 571 1.92 9.42 -28.98
N PHE A 572 0.81 9.75 -28.31
CA PHE A 572 0.82 10.20 -26.92
C PHE A 572 1.01 9.03 -25.96
N TYR A 573 1.90 9.20 -24.99
CA TYR A 573 1.98 8.33 -23.84
C TYR A 573 0.87 8.64 -22.83
N SER A 574 0.04 7.65 -22.51
CA SER A 574 -0.93 7.72 -21.41
C SER A 574 -0.26 7.47 -20.06
N GLU A 575 -0.71 8.10 -18.98
CA GLU A 575 -0.15 7.88 -17.63
C GLU A 575 -0.19 6.40 -17.23
N GLN A 576 1.00 5.79 -17.12
CA GLN A 576 1.15 4.37 -16.81
C GLN A 576 2.52 4.10 -16.17
N GLY A 577 2.56 3.13 -15.25
CA GLY A 577 3.78 2.62 -14.61
C GLY A 577 4.61 3.65 -13.84
N GLY A 578 4.01 4.76 -13.41
CA GLY A 578 4.71 5.84 -12.71
C GLY A 578 5.34 6.89 -13.63
N GLN A 579 5.17 6.78 -14.95
CA GLN A 579 5.44 7.86 -15.90
C GLN A 579 4.14 8.64 -16.13
N SER A 580 4.20 9.97 -16.00
CA SER A 580 3.09 10.88 -16.31
C SER A 580 2.72 10.85 -17.80
N HIS A 581 1.49 11.24 -18.11
CA HIS A 581 1.05 11.37 -19.50
C HIS A 581 1.86 12.43 -20.27
N ASP A 582 1.85 12.32 -21.60
CA ASP A 582 2.40 13.34 -22.48
C ASP A 582 1.46 14.56 -22.58
N CYS A 583 2.06 15.71 -22.92
CA CYS A 583 1.35 16.97 -23.20
C CYS A 583 1.49 17.33 -24.69
N GLY A 584 0.50 18.04 -25.21
CA GLY A 584 0.48 18.47 -26.60
C GLY A 584 -0.90 18.93 -27.04
N TYR A 585 -1.15 18.89 -28.34
CA TYR A 585 -2.42 19.31 -28.92
C TYR A 585 -2.73 18.58 -30.23
N PHE A 586 -4.01 18.60 -30.62
CA PHE A 586 -4.44 18.16 -31.95
C PHE A 586 -4.67 19.35 -32.86
N THR A 587 -4.56 19.11 -34.16
CA THR A 587 -5.03 20.04 -35.20
C THR A 587 -5.86 19.26 -36.20
N ARG A 588 -6.99 19.80 -36.64
CA ARG A 588 -7.82 19.16 -37.67
C ARG A 588 -7.15 19.30 -39.04
N ASP A 589 -7.21 18.26 -39.87
CA ASP A 589 -6.60 18.31 -41.20
C ASP A 589 -7.24 19.42 -42.05
N GLY A 590 -6.41 20.28 -42.65
CA GLY A 590 -6.85 21.47 -43.38
C GLY A 590 -7.18 22.71 -42.52
N GLN A 591 -7.10 22.63 -41.19
CA GLN A 591 -7.29 23.76 -40.27
C GLN A 591 -6.22 23.75 -39.16
N GLN A 592 -5.04 24.25 -39.52
CA GLN A 592 -3.88 24.25 -38.61
C GLN A 592 -3.92 25.37 -37.56
N ASP A 593 -4.81 26.36 -37.72
CA ASP A 593 -4.87 27.55 -36.85
C ASP A 593 -5.69 27.34 -35.57
N VAL A 594 -6.35 26.17 -35.39
CA VAL A 594 -7.18 25.86 -34.23
C VAL A 594 -6.61 24.64 -33.50
N PRO A 595 -5.78 24.84 -32.46
CA PRO A 595 -5.27 23.76 -31.65
C PRO A 595 -6.33 23.26 -30.65
N PHE A 596 -6.37 21.95 -30.45
CA PHE A 596 -7.16 21.28 -29.42
C PHE A 596 -6.20 20.78 -28.33
N PRO A 597 -6.02 21.52 -27.22
CA PRO A 597 -5.06 21.16 -26.19
C PRO A 597 -5.43 19.84 -25.51
N VAL A 598 -4.46 18.96 -25.34
CA VAL A 598 -4.60 17.72 -24.59
C VAL A 598 -4.22 17.99 -23.14
N GLU A 599 -5.19 17.86 -22.25
CA GLU A 599 -5.04 18.14 -20.82
C GLU A 599 -4.53 16.92 -20.05
N ASP A 600 -4.95 15.72 -20.46
CA ASP A 600 -4.65 14.46 -19.81
C ASP A 600 -4.79 13.31 -20.83
N VAL A 601 -4.06 12.20 -20.62
CA VAL A 601 -4.12 11.01 -21.47
C VAL A 601 -4.15 9.76 -20.60
N VAL A 602 -5.24 9.01 -20.67
CA VAL A 602 -5.48 7.83 -19.82
C VAL A 602 -5.77 6.59 -20.68
N LEU A 603 -5.37 5.41 -20.21
CA LEU A 603 -5.69 4.13 -20.85
C LEU A 603 -6.88 3.47 -20.14
N ALA A 604 -7.93 3.13 -20.88
CA ALA A 604 -9.10 2.43 -20.35
C ALA A 604 -9.57 1.34 -21.32
N GLY A 605 -9.57 0.06 -20.88
CA GLY A 605 -10.08 -1.06 -21.67
C GLY A 605 -9.44 -1.23 -23.05
N GLY A 606 -8.15 -0.90 -23.19
CA GLY A 606 -7.42 -0.92 -24.46
C GLY A 606 -7.61 0.32 -25.36
N TYR A 607 -8.38 1.32 -24.93
CA TYR A 607 -8.52 2.60 -25.62
C TYR A 607 -7.68 3.69 -24.94
N VAL A 608 -6.99 4.52 -25.74
CA VAL A 608 -6.31 5.70 -25.23
C VAL A 608 -7.26 6.89 -25.31
N VAL A 609 -7.63 7.43 -24.15
CA VAL A 609 -8.57 8.54 -24.01
C VAL A 609 -7.79 9.82 -23.81
N HIS A 610 -7.92 10.74 -24.75
CA HIS A 610 -7.28 12.06 -24.69
C HIS A 610 -8.31 13.06 -24.18
N GLN A 611 -8.10 13.60 -22.98
CA GLN A 611 -8.98 14.63 -22.43
C GLN A 611 -8.65 15.98 -23.08
N VAL A 612 -9.64 16.55 -23.74
CA VAL A 612 -9.51 17.78 -24.54
C VAL A 612 -10.66 18.72 -24.20
N THR A 613 -10.36 20.01 -24.11
CA THR A 613 -11.38 21.06 -24.19
C THR A 613 -11.50 21.49 -25.65
N ALA A 614 -12.67 21.24 -26.25
CA ALA A 614 -12.92 21.48 -27.66
C ALA A 614 -12.82 22.97 -27.99
N ALA A 615 -11.81 23.36 -28.77
CA ALA A 615 -11.62 24.74 -29.23
C ALA A 615 -12.57 25.12 -30.41
N ASP A 616 -13.12 24.12 -31.09
CA ASP A 616 -14.14 24.20 -32.12
C ASP A 616 -14.91 22.86 -32.12
N SER A 617 -15.95 22.73 -32.95
CA SER A 617 -16.66 21.47 -33.16
C SER A 617 -15.74 20.35 -33.64
N LEU A 618 -15.79 19.20 -32.96
CA LEU A 618 -15.08 17.97 -33.30
C LEU A 618 -16.09 16.84 -33.47
N LYS A 619 -15.94 16.05 -34.54
CA LYS A 619 -16.89 14.98 -34.90
C LYS A 619 -16.21 13.63 -35.04
N THR A 620 -16.97 12.57 -34.80
CA THR A 620 -16.54 11.22 -35.16
C THR A 620 -16.29 11.13 -36.67
N GLY A 621 -15.14 10.61 -37.06
CA GLY A 621 -14.66 10.54 -38.44
C GLY A 621 -13.72 11.68 -38.84
N ASP A 622 -13.57 12.72 -38.03
CA ASP A 622 -12.61 13.79 -38.30
C ASP A 622 -11.17 13.27 -38.33
N GLN A 623 -10.37 13.82 -39.23
CA GLN A 623 -8.94 13.55 -39.33
C GLN A 623 -8.16 14.59 -38.55
N VAL A 624 -7.30 14.13 -37.64
CA VAL A 624 -6.49 14.97 -36.78
C VAL A 624 -5.00 14.66 -36.93
N GLN A 625 -4.19 15.71 -36.85
CA GLN A 625 -2.75 15.63 -36.71
C GLN A 625 -2.38 15.89 -35.25
N LEU A 626 -1.60 14.97 -34.69
CA LEU A 626 -1.20 14.98 -33.29
C LEU A 626 0.18 15.62 -33.15
N HIS A 627 0.29 16.60 -32.25
CA HIS A 627 1.53 17.33 -31.98
C HIS A 627 1.87 17.20 -30.49
N LEU A 628 2.99 16.54 -30.21
CA LEU A 628 3.57 16.50 -28.86
C LEU A 628 4.33 17.80 -28.58
N ASP A 629 4.24 18.29 -27.36
CA ASP A 629 5.07 19.42 -26.93
C ASP A 629 6.55 19.05 -27.06
N GLN A 630 7.32 19.85 -27.81
CA GLN A 630 8.72 19.51 -28.10
C GLN A 630 9.63 19.76 -26.90
N VAL A 631 10.60 18.87 -26.71
CA VAL A 631 11.73 19.05 -25.80
C VAL A 631 12.68 20.10 -26.39
N ASN A 632 12.52 21.36 -26.02
CA ASN A 632 13.62 22.32 -26.10
C ASN A 632 14.47 22.19 -24.84
N MET A 633 15.80 22.06 -25.01
CA MET A 633 16.77 21.99 -23.90
C MET A 633 16.76 23.26 -23.02
N ASN A 634 16.12 24.36 -23.47
CA ASN A 634 15.79 25.53 -22.67
C ASN A 634 14.28 25.83 -22.77
N PRO A 635 13.44 25.45 -21.78
CA PRO A 635 12.03 25.81 -21.76
C PRO A 635 11.76 27.05 -20.89
N ASP A 636 10.72 27.80 -21.27
CA ASP A 636 10.06 28.77 -20.40
C ASP A 636 9.44 28.06 -19.16
N PRO A 637 9.36 28.73 -18.00
CA PRO A 637 8.83 28.15 -16.77
C PRO A 637 7.31 27.97 -16.85
N GLY A 638 6.84 26.83 -17.37
CA GLY A 638 5.42 26.48 -17.37
C GLY A 638 5.01 25.25 -18.20
N CYS A 639 5.88 24.73 -19.06
CA CYS A 639 5.54 23.63 -19.98
C CYS A 639 6.23 22.31 -19.55
N SER A 640 5.45 21.28 -19.27
CA SER A 640 5.91 19.94 -18.89
C SER A 640 6.48 19.22 -20.12
N LYS A 641 7.72 18.73 -20.03
CA LYS A 641 8.38 17.93 -21.08
C LYS A 641 7.55 16.67 -21.42
N PRO A 642 7.54 16.16 -22.67
CA PRO A 642 7.10 14.79 -22.94
C PRO A 642 7.92 13.84 -22.06
N ALA A 643 7.23 12.92 -21.41
CA ALA A 643 7.70 12.34 -20.15
C ALA A 643 8.70 11.19 -20.37
N LEU A 644 9.74 11.35 -21.20
CA LEU A 644 10.75 10.32 -21.41
C LEU A 644 11.41 9.94 -20.06
N CYS A 645 11.30 8.67 -19.68
CA CYS A 645 11.84 8.13 -18.45
C CYS A 645 13.37 8.16 -18.52
N PRO A 646 14.05 8.92 -17.63
CA PRO A 646 15.50 9.05 -17.69
C PRO A 646 16.24 7.89 -17.02
N VAL A 647 15.56 7.04 -16.22
CA VAL A 647 16.21 5.97 -15.45
C VAL A 647 15.30 4.74 -15.35
N THR A 648 15.78 3.58 -15.80
CA THR A 648 15.23 2.28 -15.39
C THR A 648 15.33 2.14 -13.87
N PRO A 649 14.26 1.82 -13.12
CA PRO A 649 14.32 1.75 -11.66
C PRO A 649 15.47 0.83 -11.21
N LEU A 650 16.50 1.45 -10.65
CA LEU A 650 17.72 0.79 -10.20
C LEU A 650 17.41 0.07 -8.89
N GLY A 651 17.15 -1.23 -8.97
CA GLY A 651 17.11 -2.09 -7.80
C GLY A 651 18.33 -3.02 -7.69
N GLU A 652 18.43 -3.62 -6.50
CA GLU A 652 19.49 -4.38 -5.79
C GLU A 652 20.57 -5.23 -6.48
N SER A 653 20.57 -5.53 -7.78
CA SER A 653 21.39 -6.65 -8.32
C SER A 653 22.23 -6.33 -9.55
N SER A 654 22.45 -5.06 -9.85
CA SER A 654 23.56 -4.67 -10.72
C SER A 654 24.85 -4.61 -9.89
N GLY A 655 26.03 -4.82 -10.48
CA GLY A 655 27.30 -4.53 -9.79
C GLY A 655 27.35 -3.08 -9.28
N LEU A 656 26.57 -2.19 -9.91
CA LEU A 656 26.37 -0.80 -9.50
C LEU A 656 25.69 -0.69 -8.13
N THR A 657 24.74 -1.55 -7.75
CA THR A 657 24.08 -1.49 -6.43
C THR A 657 25.02 -1.77 -5.25
N SER A 658 26.07 -2.58 -5.42
CA SER A 658 27.12 -2.72 -4.39
C SER A 658 27.98 -1.45 -4.21
N CYS A 659 27.99 -0.56 -5.21
CA CYS A 659 28.66 0.74 -5.16
C CYS A 659 27.72 1.88 -4.73
N LEU A 660 26.42 1.73 -4.96
CA LEU A 660 25.43 2.79 -4.76
C LEU A 660 24.81 2.77 -3.36
N PHE A 661 24.63 1.60 -2.74
CA PHE A 661 23.82 1.57 -1.52
C PHE A 661 24.30 0.51 -0.51
N PRO A 662 24.77 0.92 0.69
CA PRO A 662 25.13 -0.02 1.75
C PRO A 662 23.90 -0.74 2.32
N PRO A 663 24.09 -1.89 2.98
CA PRO A 663 22.99 -2.74 3.45
C PRO A 663 22.29 -2.27 4.75
N GLN A 664 22.61 -1.12 5.36
CA GLN A 664 22.05 -0.74 6.67
C GLN A 664 21.90 0.78 6.89
N GLY A 665 20.65 1.24 7.05
CA GLY A 665 20.28 2.57 7.57
C GLY A 665 20.25 3.71 6.54
N SER A 666 19.90 4.91 7.02
CA SER A 666 19.93 6.15 6.21
C SER A 666 21.30 6.35 5.55
N LEU A 667 21.30 6.76 4.28
CA LEU A 667 22.53 6.93 3.51
C LEU A 667 23.44 8.00 4.13
N SER A 668 24.72 7.73 4.31
CA SER A 668 25.69 8.72 4.78
C SER A 668 25.90 9.84 3.74
N ILE A 669 26.51 10.96 4.14
CA ILE A 669 26.91 12.04 3.22
C ILE A 669 27.82 11.48 2.10
N SER A 670 28.79 10.63 2.46
CA SER A 670 29.71 10.04 1.49
C SER A 670 29.01 9.08 0.52
N GLN A 671 27.99 8.35 0.99
CA GLN A 671 27.21 7.45 0.15
C GLN A 671 26.30 8.21 -0.81
N LEU A 672 25.61 9.26 -0.34
CA LEU A 672 24.83 10.13 -1.22
C LEU A 672 25.70 10.77 -2.32
N GLN A 673 26.90 11.23 -1.96
CA GLN A 673 27.89 11.72 -2.94
C GLN A 673 28.32 10.63 -3.93
N GLN A 674 28.57 9.41 -3.45
CA GLN A 674 28.96 8.29 -4.29
C GLN A 674 27.84 7.88 -5.25
N VAL A 675 26.57 7.91 -4.81
CA VAL A 675 25.40 7.67 -5.66
C VAL A 675 25.29 8.71 -6.75
N GLU A 676 25.24 9.99 -6.38
CA GLU A 676 25.18 11.08 -7.36
C GLU A 676 26.35 11.01 -8.33
N LYS A 677 27.57 10.76 -7.85
CA LYS A 677 28.75 10.64 -8.68
C LYS A 677 28.65 9.48 -9.66
N CYS A 678 28.31 8.28 -9.18
CA CYS A 678 28.25 7.10 -10.02
C CYS A 678 27.16 7.22 -11.10
N VAL A 679 26.02 7.83 -10.77
CA VAL A 679 24.96 8.09 -11.76
C VAL A 679 25.45 9.13 -12.78
N ASN A 680 26.06 10.23 -12.33
CA ASN A 680 26.59 11.25 -13.23
C ASN A 680 27.79 10.76 -14.07
N ASP A 681 28.56 9.78 -13.59
CA ASP A 681 29.60 9.10 -14.38
C ASP A 681 28.96 8.30 -15.54
N ILE A 682 27.80 7.65 -15.30
CA ILE A 682 27.02 6.96 -16.36
C ILE A 682 26.42 7.97 -17.34
N VAL A 683 25.89 9.09 -16.85
CA VAL A 683 25.39 10.19 -17.70
C VAL A 683 26.53 10.71 -18.58
N SER A 684 27.69 10.99 -17.99
CA SER A 684 28.87 11.49 -18.69
C SER A 684 29.44 10.50 -19.70
N ALA A 685 29.32 9.20 -19.44
CA ALA A 685 29.73 8.14 -20.37
C ALA A 685 28.84 8.06 -21.62
N ASN A 686 27.67 8.71 -21.61
CA ASN A 686 26.71 8.81 -22.71
C ASN A 686 26.47 7.46 -23.43
N GLN A 687 26.16 6.43 -22.64
CA GLN A 687 25.96 5.08 -23.13
C GLN A 687 24.64 4.97 -23.89
N ILE A 688 24.61 4.11 -24.91
CA ILE A 688 23.41 3.82 -25.70
C ILE A 688 22.47 2.97 -24.86
N VAL A 689 21.19 3.35 -24.83
CA VAL A 689 20.10 2.59 -24.24
C VAL A 689 19.47 1.75 -25.34
N HIS A 690 19.64 0.44 -25.27
CA HIS A 690 19.01 -0.49 -26.22
C HIS A 690 17.63 -0.88 -25.73
N SER A 691 16.65 -0.90 -26.62
CA SER A 691 15.26 -1.23 -26.32
C SER A 691 14.76 -2.23 -27.36
N GLN A 692 14.22 -3.37 -26.92
CA GLN A 692 13.72 -4.43 -27.81
C GLN A 692 12.48 -5.08 -27.22
N GLU A 693 11.45 -5.26 -28.04
CA GLU A 693 10.23 -6.02 -27.74
C GLU A 693 10.49 -7.53 -27.69
N LEU A 694 10.06 -8.20 -26.61
CA LEU A 694 10.21 -9.65 -26.43
C LEU A 694 8.95 -10.31 -25.86
N PRO A 695 8.68 -11.60 -26.15
CA PRO A 695 7.66 -12.36 -25.43
C PRO A 695 8.01 -12.53 -23.94
N LEU A 696 7.01 -12.49 -23.04
CA LEU A 696 7.22 -12.56 -21.58
C LEU A 696 8.01 -13.80 -21.13
N GLN A 697 7.78 -14.96 -21.76
CA GLN A 697 8.55 -16.18 -21.47
C GLN A 697 10.05 -16.01 -21.78
N THR A 698 10.38 -15.37 -22.91
CA THR A 698 11.75 -15.10 -23.32
C THR A 698 12.38 -14.08 -22.38
N ALA A 699 11.64 -13.02 -22.05
CA ALA A 699 12.10 -12.02 -21.09
C ALA A 699 12.45 -12.64 -19.72
N ARG A 700 11.58 -13.50 -19.16
CA ARG A 700 11.85 -14.21 -17.89
C ARG A 700 13.14 -15.03 -17.89
N SER A 701 13.66 -15.42 -19.05
CA SER A 701 14.93 -16.15 -19.17
C SER A 701 16.18 -15.25 -19.16
N ILE A 702 16.01 -13.92 -19.29
CA ILE A 702 17.12 -12.96 -19.29
C ILE A 702 17.67 -12.83 -17.88
N ARG A 703 18.95 -13.19 -17.73
CA ARG A 703 19.65 -13.16 -16.46
C ARG A 703 19.84 -11.70 -16.00
N GLY A 704 19.29 -11.37 -14.83
CA GLY A 704 19.37 -10.03 -14.25
C GLY A 704 18.22 -9.09 -14.65
N LEU A 705 17.23 -9.59 -15.40
CA LEU A 705 16.03 -8.84 -15.75
C LEU A 705 15.13 -8.61 -14.53
N ARG A 706 14.64 -7.39 -14.37
CA ARG A 706 13.74 -6.98 -13.28
C ARG A 706 12.34 -6.67 -13.79
N THR A 707 11.32 -7.14 -13.08
CA THR A 707 9.91 -6.76 -13.25
C THR A 707 9.57 -5.58 -12.33
N VAL A 708 8.77 -4.63 -12.82
CA VAL A 708 8.11 -3.66 -11.94
C VAL A 708 6.79 -4.28 -11.52
N ASP A 709 6.65 -4.69 -10.26
CA ASP A 709 5.51 -5.47 -9.76
C ASP A 709 4.17 -4.72 -9.82
N GLU A 710 4.21 -3.40 -10.05
CA GLU A 710 3.05 -2.51 -10.14
C GLU A 710 2.49 -2.32 -11.57
N VAL A 711 3.15 -2.82 -12.62
CA VAL A 711 2.71 -2.62 -14.01
C VAL A 711 2.14 -3.92 -14.58
N ILE A 712 0.88 -3.87 -15.01
CA ILE A 712 0.35 -4.89 -15.93
C ILE A 712 1.12 -4.71 -17.23
N ILE A 713 2.12 -5.56 -17.46
CA ILE A 713 2.90 -5.53 -18.69
C ILE A 713 2.07 -6.24 -19.77
N PRO A 714 1.53 -5.54 -20.77
CA PRO A 714 0.82 -6.19 -21.86
C PRO A 714 1.81 -7.07 -22.63
N PRO A 715 1.41 -8.29 -23.07
CA PRO A 715 2.26 -9.05 -23.96
C PRO A 715 2.42 -8.30 -25.29
N GLY A 716 3.66 -8.19 -25.77
CA GLY A 716 4.00 -7.45 -27.00
C GLY A 716 4.59 -6.06 -26.79
N HIS A 717 4.84 -5.59 -25.56
CA HIS A 717 5.59 -4.34 -25.34
C HIS A 717 6.57 -4.48 -24.17
N LEU A 718 7.35 -5.57 -24.16
CA LEU A 718 8.44 -5.71 -23.20
C LEU A 718 9.69 -5.07 -23.78
N TYR A 719 9.96 -3.83 -23.44
CA TYR A 719 11.25 -3.21 -23.76
C TYR A 719 12.27 -3.60 -22.71
N VAL A 720 13.24 -4.44 -23.09
CA VAL A 720 14.43 -4.68 -22.28
C VAL A 720 15.40 -3.55 -22.51
N ASN A 721 15.51 -2.66 -21.52
CA ASN A 721 16.48 -1.58 -21.56
C ASN A 721 17.84 -2.08 -21.07
N GLN A 722 18.82 -2.16 -21.96
CA GLN A 722 20.18 -2.59 -21.62
C GLN A 722 21.15 -1.43 -21.72
N VAL A 723 21.76 -1.08 -20.59
CA VAL A 723 22.95 -0.23 -20.53
C VAL A 723 24.17 -1.13 -20.42
N LEU A 724 25.00 -1.16 -21.46
CA LEU A 724 26.23 -1.97 -21.51
C LEU A 724 27.40 -1.20 -20.89
N ASN A 725 27.79 -1.58 -19.67
CA ASN A 725 29.02 -1.10 -19.04
C ASN A 725 30.09 -2.22 -19.06
N PRO A 726 31.41 -1.94 -19.05
CA PRO A 726 32.47 -2.97 -19.05
C PRO A 726 32.44 -3.94 -17.85
N VAL A 727 31.62 -3.65 -16.83
CA VAL A 727 31.59 -4.36 -15.54
C VAL A 727 30.24 -5.06 -15.26
N SER A 728 29.11 -4.61 -15.83
CA SER A 728 27.81 -5.33 -15.76
C SER A 728 26.75 -4.68 -16.66
N ALA A 729 25.76 -5.46 -17.11
CA ALA A 729 24.55 -4.97 -17.77
C ALA A 729 23.40 -4.77 -16.76
N ALA A 730 22.75 -3.62 -16.77
CA ALA A 730 21.46 -3.42 -16.10
C ALA A 730 20.34 -3.65 -17.13
N ALA A 731 19.37 -4.52 -16.79
CA ALA A 731 18.24 -4.86 -17.64
C ALA A 731 16.93 -4.79 -16.84
N SER A 732 15.94 -4.06 -17.33
CA SER A 732 14.61 -4.00 -16.71
C SER A 732 13.51 -4.14 -17.74
N LEU A 733 12.37 -4.67 -17.30
CA LEU A 733 11.12 -4.61 -18.04
C LEU A 733 10.41 -3.30 -17.80
N SER A 734 10.02 -2.64 -18.88
CA SER A 734 9.28 -1.39 -18.82
C SER A 734 8.40 -1.20 -20.03
N VAL A 735 7.30 -0.47 -19.82
CA VAL A 735 6.40 0.03 -20.87
C VAL A 735 6.64 1.50 -21.17
N PHE A 736 7.66 2.12 -20.57
CA PHE A 736 7.99 3.55 -20.69
C PHE A 736 8.62 3.90 -22.04
N SER A 737 8.49 5.16 -22.43
CA SER A 737 9.36 5.76 -23.44
C SER A 737 10.66 6.22 -22.77
N HIS A 738 11.81 5.69 -23.19
CA HIS A 738 13.14 5.94 -22.58
C HIS A 738 14.00 6.90 -23.39
N LEU A 739 14.95 7.56 -22.74
CA LEU A 739 16.06 8.21 -23.43
C LEU A 739 16.90 7.17 -24.21
N LEU A 740 17.32 7.50 -25.43
CA LEU A 740 18.17 6.63 -26.27
C LEU A 740 19.64 6.65 -25.86
N GLN A 741 20.05 7.68 -25.11
CA GLN A 741 21.40 7.82 -24.59
C GLN A 741 21.37 8.39 -23.17
N THR A 742 22.26 7.91 -22.31
CA THR A 742 22.31 8.34 -20.90
C THR A 742 22.73 9.80 -20.73
N GLY A 743 23.46 10.38 -21.68
CA GLY A 743 23.90 11.78 -21.61
C GLY A 743 22.77 12.80 -21.76
N ALA A 744 21.64 12.39 -22.36
CA ALA A 744 20.45 13.25 -22.45
C ALA A 744 19.77 13.51 -21.08
N ILE A 745 20.21 12.82 -20.02
CA ILE A 745 19.80 13.11 -18.63
C ILE A 745 20.44 14.44 -18.15
N GLU A 746 21.57 14.83 -18.76
CA GLU A 746 22.41 16.00 -18.45
C GLU A 746 23.08 15.94 -17.07
N ASP A 747 22.29 15.98 -16.01
CA ASP A 747 22.75 15.98 -14.61
C ASP A 747 21.67 15.35 -13.73
N LEU A 748 22.07 14.71 -12.63
CA LEU A 748 21.17 14.19 -11.61
C LEU A 748 21.61 14.65 -10.22
N VAL A 749 20.66 15.20 -9.48
CA VAL A 749 20.82 15.67 -8.10
C VAL A 749 19.77 15.02 -7.21
N ILE A 750 20.21 14.45 -6.08
CA ILE A 750 19.31 13.93 -5.04
C ILE A 750 18.90 15.12 -4.17
N VAL A 751 17.61 15.47 -4.18
CA VAL A 751 17.08 16.61 -3.40
C VAL A 751 16.46 16.20 -2.08
N SER A 752 16.13 14.93 -1.92
CA SER A 752 15.61 14.40 -0.67
C SER A 752 15.92 12.92 -0.53
N GLU A 753 16.25 12.51 0.69
CA GLU A 753 16.30 11.12 1.11
C GLU A 753 15.52 11.01 2.41
N ARG A 754 14.53 10.13 2.42
CA ARG A 754 13.73 9.80 3.60
C ARG A 754 13.73 8.29 3.79
N GLN A 755 14.31 7.85 4.90
CA GLN A 755 14.21 6.47 5.33
C GLN A 755 12.76 6.18 5.73
N MET A 756 12.12 5.24 5.04
CA MET A 756 10.74 4.84 5.31
C MET A 756 10.73 3.78 6.43
N VAL A 757 11.54 2.74 6.24
CA VAL A 757 11.90 1.69 7.21
C VAL A 757 13.39 1.37 7.05
N LYS A 758 14.02 0.67 8.01
CA LYS A 758 15.42 0.27 7.84
C LYS A 758 15.55 -0.74 6.70
N GLY A 759 16.48 -0.45 5.79
CA GLY A 759 16.63 -1.13 4.50
C GLY A 759 15.83 -0.53 3.32
N ILE A 760 14.88 0.40 3.55
CA ILE A 760 14.10 1.03 2.48
C ILE A 760 14.10 2.56 2.63
N SER A 761 14.73 3.23 1.67
CA SER A 761 14.74 4.69 1.59
C SER A 761 14.02 5.16 0.33
N ARG A 762 13.19 6.20 0.51
CA ARG A 762 12.64 6.96 -0.60
C ARG A 762 13.64 8.04 -0.99
N ILE A 763 14.05 8.01 -2.26
CA ILE A 763 14.94 9.02 -2.84
C ILE A 763 14.12 9.84 -3.83
N ILE A 764 14.21 11.16 -3.68
CA ILE A 764 13.67 12.13 -4.63
C ILE A 764 14.86 12.76 -5.35
N ALA A 765 14.91 12.58 -6.66
CA ALA A 765 15.95 13.14 -7.51
C ALA A 765 15.33 14.03 -8.60
N VAL A 766 16.11 15.01 -9.04
CA VAL A 766 15.78 15.91 -10.15
C VAL A 766 16.90 15.85 -11.19
N THR A 767 16.54 16.10 -12.46
CA THR A 767 17.47 16.01 -13.60
C THR A 767 17.46 17.27 -14.47
N GLY A 768 18.49 17.45 -15.29
CA GLY A 768 18.66 18.57 -16.23
C GLY A 768 18.57 19.94 -15.56
N GLN A 769 17.83 20.89 -16.15
CA GLN A 769 17.68 22.25 -15.61
C GLN A 769 17.20 22.32 -14.15
N ASP A 770 16.41 21.34 -13.68
CA ASP A 770 16.00 21.25 -12.28
C ASP A 770 17.19 20.96 -11.36
N ALA A 771 18.11 20.09 -11.82
CA ALA A 771 19.36 19.78 -11.13
C ALA A 771 20.31 20.98 -11.12
N THR A 772 20.45 21.68 -12.25
CA THR A 772 21.23 22.93 -12.34
C THR A 772 20.73 23.97 -11.34
N ARG A 773 19.41 24.22 -11.30
CA ARG A 773 18.79 25.13 -10.33
C ARG A 773 19.03 24.70 -8.88
N ALA A 774 18.98 23.39 -8.60
CA ALA A 774 19.27 22.89 -7.25
C ALA A 774 20.73 23.14 -6.84
N ARG A 775 21.69 22.97 -7.76
CA ARG A 775 23.10 23.29 -7.51
C ARG A 775 23.35 24.79 -7.36
N GLU A 776 22.67 25.64 -8.13
CA GLU A 776 22.79 27.10 -7.97
C GLU A 776 22.23 27.56 -6.62
N ALA A 777 21.06 27.03 -6.21
CA ALA A 777 20.43 27.35 -4.94
C ALA A 777 21.34 27.02 -3.74
N VAL A 778 22.07 25.90 -3.78
CA VAL A 778 22.98 25.52 -2.69
C VAL A 778 24.22 26.41 -2.62
N GLN A 779 24.67 26.96 -3.76
CA GLN A 779 25.79 27.91 -3.77
C GLN A 779 25.40 29.23 -3.10
N VAL A 780 24.18 29.71 -3.33
CA VAL A 780 23.64 30.89 -2.65
C VAL A 780 23.59 30.64 -1.15
N LEU A 781 23.00 29.51 -0.73
CA LEU A 781 22.88 29.15 0.68
C LEU A 781 24.26 28.99 1.35
N SER A 782 25.24 28.40 0.66
CA SER A 782 26.61 28.27 1.18
C SER A 782 27.26 29.64 1.41
N ARG A 783 27.11 30.59 0.48
CA ARG A 783 27.64 31.96 0.63
C ARG A 783 27.01 32.68 1.83
N ASP A 784 25.72 32.49 2.05
CA ASP A 784 25.02 33.06 3.21
C ASP A 784 25.55 32.47 4.53
N VAL A 785 25.76 31.16 4.58
CA VAL A 785 26.37 30.46 5.74
C VAL A 785 27.82 30.91 5.98
N ASP A 786 28.62 31.07 4.91
CA ASP A 786 29.99 31.56 4.98
C ASP A 786 30.04 33.01 5.50
N SER A 787 29.13 33.87 5.02
CA SER A 787 28.96 35.25 5.48
C SER A 787 28.60 35.32 6.97
N LEU A 788 27.66 34.49 7.44
CA LEU A 788 27.33 34.38 8.86
C LEU A 788 28.50 33.88 9.70
N SER A 789 29.21 32.86 9.22
CA SER A 789 30.41 32.35 9.88
C SER A 789 31.46 33.44 10.02
N ALA A 790 31.72 34.20 8.96
CA ALA A 790 32.68 35.31 8.96
C ALA A 790 32.26 36.43 9.92
N ARG A 791 30.96 36.78 9.98
CA ARG A 791 30.42 37.75 10.95
C ARG A 791 30.62 37.29 12.40
N LEU A 792 30.49 35.99 12.67
CA LEU A 792 30.72 35.40 14.00
C LEU A 792 32.21 35.40 14.40
N THR A 793 33.13 35.11 13.48
CA THR A 793 34.56 35.00 13.77
C THR A 793 35.31 36.34 13.67
N GLY A 794 34.93 37.22 12.75
CA GLY A 794 35.66 38.44 12.42
C GLY A 794 35.34 39.65 13.31
N SER A 795 34.20 39.64 14.00
CA SER A 795 33.82 40.68 14.96
C SER A 795 32.88 40.10 16.00
N ALA A 796 33.42 39.61 17.11
CA ALA A 796 32.59 39.11 18.21
C ALA A 796 31.58 40.21 18.60
N PRO A 797 30.27 39.92 18.62
CA PRO A 797 29.25 40.94 18.85
C PRO A 797 29.49 41.63 20.20
N ALA A 798 29.67 42.95 20.18
CA ALA A 798 30.00 43.74 21.36
C ALA A 798 28.81 43.98 22.29
N THR A 799 27.58 43.76 21.80
CA THR A 799 26.34 44.00 22.54
C THR A 799 25.40 42.79 22.47
N ILE A 800 24.59 42.59 23.50
CA ILE A 800 23.59 41.52 23.56
C ILE A 800 22.60 41.61 22.38
N VAL A 801 22.16 42.82 22.03
CA VAL A 801 21.25 43.06 20.89
C VAL A 801 21.87 42.58 19.56
N SER A 802 23.15 42.86 19.33
CA SER A 802 23.84 42.38 18.12
C SER A 802 24.02 40.85 18.10
N ALA A 803 24.25 40.23 19.26
CA ALA A 803 24.37 38.78 19.38
C ALA A 803 23.03 38.08 19.16
N GLN A 804 21.94 38.62 19.71
CA GLN A 804 20.57 38.10 19.52
C GLN A 804 20.09 38.22 18.07
N ARG A 805 20.37 39.34 17.38
CA ARG A 805 20.08 39.47 15.94
C ARG A 805 20.79 38.42 15.12
N LEU A 806 22.07 38.16 15.42
CA LEU A 806 22.84 37.18 14.69
C LEU A 806 22.38 35.74 15.00
N ALA A 807 21.97 35.44 16.23
CA ALA A 807 21.30 34.18 16.56
C ALA A 807 19.97 34.00 15.80
N LYS A 808 19.20 35.09 15.62
CA LYS A 808 17.98 35.09 14.80
C LYS A 808 18.28 34.83 13.32
N ASP A 809 19.30 35.49 12.76
CA ASP A 809 19.72 35.28 11.36
C ASP A 809 20.13 33.81 11.12
N VAL A 810 20.86 33.19 12.06
CA VAL A 810 21.21 31.76 12.00
C VAL A 810 19.95 30.88 12.08
N GLY A 811 18.98 31.26 12.92
CA GLY A 811 17.68 30.59 13.05
C GLY A 811 16.86 30.59 11.76
N ILE A 812 16.84 31.71 11.02
CA ILE A 812 16.12 31.83 9.74
C ILE A 812 16.73 30.92 8.68
N LEU A 813 18.07 30.85 8.59
CA LEU A 813 18.73 29.97 7.62
C LEU A 813 18.71 28.49 8.02
N SER A 814 18.39 28.15 9.27
CA SER A 814 18.17 26.75 9.66
C SER A 814 16.83 26.18 9.22
N ASP A 815 15.88 27.02 8.78
CA ASP A 815 14.50 26.63 8.41
C ASP A 815 14.33 26.42 6.89
N VAL A 816 15.35 25.87 6.22
CA VAL A 816 15.40 25.70 4.75
C VAL A 816 14.99 24.28 4.35
N ASP A 817 13.78 23.87 4.74
CA ASP A 817 13.28 22.52 4.41
C ASP A 817 12.64 22.45 3.00
N ASN A 818 12.25 23.59 2.42
CA ASN A 818 11.48 23.60 1.16
C ASN A 818 12.31 23.91 -0.12
N THR A 819 13.57 24.35 -0.01
CA THR A 819 14.37 24.67 -1.20
C THR A 819 15.01 23.40 -1.77
N PRO A 820 14.79 23.03 -3.05
CA PRO A 820 15.43 21.88 -3.67
C PRO A 820 16.94 22.13 -3.82
N VAL A 821 17.75 21.44 -3.01
CA VAL A 821 19.22 21.50 -3.03
C VAL A 821 19.79 20.09 -2.90
N PRO A 822 21.04 19.82 -3.34
CA PRO A 822 21.68 18.52 -3.15
C PRO A 822 21.66 18.09 -1.68
N GLN A 823 21.10 16.90 -1.42
CA GLN A 823 20.77 16.44 -0.08
C GLN A 823 22.00 16.27 0.81
N TRP A 824 23.12 15.84 0.23
CA TRP A 824 24.38 15.70 0.97
C TRP A 824 24.95 17.06 1.39
N GLN A 825 24.86 18.09 0.52
CA GLN A 825 25.28 19.46 0.85
C GLN A 825 24.32 20.09 1.86
N ARG A 826 23.02 19.81 1.77
CA ARG A 826 22.05 20.23 2.80
C ARG A 826 22.46 19.74 4.17
N ARG A 827 22.80 18.45 4.30
CA ARG A 827 23.24 17.87 5.58
C ARG A 827 24.52 18.51 6.11
N GLU A 828 25.47 18.82 5.23
CA GLU A 828 26.70 19.52 5.60
C GLU A 828 26.40 20.95 6.10
N LEU A 829 25.60 21.72 5.35
CA LEU A 829 25.21 23.08 5.74
C LEU A 829 24.40 23.11 7.03
N GLN A 830 23.47 22.17 7.23
CA GLN A 830 22.74 22.01 8.49
C GLN A 830 23.68 21.70 9.67
N GLY A 831 24.69 20.86 9.46
CA GLY A 831 25.74 20.60 10.46
C GLY A 831 26.50 21.87 10.84
N ARG A 832 26.92 22.65 9.84
CA ARG A 832 27.60 23.95 10.04
C ARG A 832 26.71 24.96 10.76
N LEU A 833 25.45 25.11 10.33
CA LEU A 833 24.46 26.00 10.96
C LEU A 833 24.20 25.63 12.41
N ARG A 834 24.06 24.34 12.75
CA ARG A 834 23.93 23.88 14.15
C ARG A 834 25.15 24.25 14.99
N ALA A 835 26.36 24.18 14.43
CA ALA A 835 27.57 24.61 15.13
C ALA A 835 27.62 26.14 15.34
N LEU A 836 27.24 26.93 14.32
CA LEU A 836 27.10 28.38 14.43
C LEU A 836 26.04 28.78 15.45
N GLN A 837 24.90 28.08 15.50
CA GLN A 837 23.84 28.31 16.48
C GLN A 837 24.32 28.08 17.91
N ARG A 838 25.04 26.98 18.17
CA ARG A 838 25.66 26.70 19.48
C ARG A 838 26.64 27.81 19.88
N THR A 839 27.44 28.27 18.93
CA THR A 839 28.45 29.32 19.13
C THR A 839 27.78 30.65 19.46
N SER A 840 26.78 31.05 18.68
CA SER A 840 25.99 32.26 18.89
C SER A 840 25.29 32.25 20.26
N ASN A 841 24.60 31.16 20.61
CA ASN A 841 23.95 31.00 21.92
C ASN A 841 24.95 31.07 23.08
N THR A 842 26.17 30.53 22.91
CA THR A 842 27.23 30.65 23.92
C THR A 842 27.69 32.09 24.09
N ILE A 843 27.81 32.85 22.99
CA ILE A 843 28.19 34.27 23.04
C ILE A 843 27.09 35.08 23.75
N VAL A 844 25.81 34.86 23.41
CA VAL A 844 24.67 35.51 24.07
C VAL A 844 24.72 35.27 25.58
N ARG A 845 24.84 34.01 26.01
CA ARG A 845 24.93 33.66 27.44
C ARG A 845 26.11 34.33 28.15
N LYS A 846 27.28 34.40 27.51
CA LYS A 846 28.46 35.08 28.09
C LYS A 846 28.23 36.58 28.26
N LEU A 847 27.60 37.23 27.29
CA LEU A 847 27.30 38.67 27.35
C LEU A 847 26.22 38.96 28.40
N GLU A 848 25.16 38.15 28.48
CA GLU A 848 24.12 38.26 29.52
C GLU A 848 24.71 38.07 30.92
N THR A 849 25.57 37.07 31.10
CA THR A 849 26.27 36.83 32.38
C THR A 849 27.16 38.02 32.76
N ARG A 850 27.87 38.60 31.78
CA ARG A 850 28.72 39.78 32.01
C ARG A 850 27.91 41.02 32.38
N GLU A 851 26.78 41.25 31.73
CA GLU A 851 25.87 42.36 32.09
C GLU A 851 25.26 42.15 33.48
N ALA A 852 24.80 40.94 33.78
CA ALA A 852 24.28 40.58 35.09
C ALA A 852 25.31 40.79 36.20
N ALA A 853 26.57 40.36 35.98
CA ALA A 853 27.66 40.58 36.92
C ALA A 853 27.96 42.09 37.11
N GLY A 854 27.95 42.88 36.04
CA GLY A 854 28.12 44.33 36.12
C GLY A 854 27.01 45.02 36.91
N ARG A 855 25.75 44.64 36.68
CA ARG A 855 24.59 45.14 37.44
C ARG A 855 24.66 44.72 38.91
N ALA A 856 25.05 43.48 39.19
CA ALA A 856 25.24 42.98 40.55
C ALA A 856 26.35 43.76 41.28
N GLN A 857 27.49 44.02 40.63
CA GLN A 857 28.58 44.83 41.16
C GLN A 857 28.11 46.26 41.50
N ALA A 858 27.38 46.91 40.57
CA ALA A 858 26.83 48.24 40.80
C ALA A 858 25.82 48.26 41.96
N LEU A 859 25.02 47.21 42.11
CA LEU A 859 24.10 47.05 43.24
C LEU A 859 24.84 46.83 44.57
N LEU A 860 25.95 46.08 44.57
CA LEU A 860 26.81 45.89 45.74
C LEU A 860 27.46 47.21 46.17
N GLU A 861 28.01 47.98 45.23
CA GLU A 861 28.61 49.30 45.50
C GLU A 861 27.59 50.30 46.02
N LYS A 862 26.37 50.32 45.45
CA LYS A 862 25.28 51.21 45.87
C LYS A 862 24.76 50.91 47.27
N ASN A 863 24.75 49.64 47.69
CA ASN A 863 24.10 49.21 48.93
C ASN A 863 25.07 48.95 50.11
N GLY A 864 26.39 48.91 49.87
CA GLY A 864 27.41 48.70 50.91
C GLY A 864 27.36 47.30 51.56
N ARG A 865 28.05 47.11 52.70
CA ARG A 865 27.99 45.87 53.51
C ARG A 865 26.68 45.82 54.33
N LYS A 866 25.56 45.53 53.66
CA LYS A 866 24.28 45.21 54.30
C LYS A 866 23.96 43.74 54.03
N ASP A 867 23.27 43.08 54.96
CA ASP A 867 22.77 41.72 54.75
C ASP A 867 21.73 41.74 53.62
N LEU A 868 22.01 41.03 52.54
CA LEU A 868 21.13 40.91 51.37
C LEU A 868 20.40 39.57 51.43
N LEU A 869 19.07 39.62 51.30
CA LEU A 869 18.26 38.44 50.99
C LEU A 869 18.29 38.25 49.48
N VAL A 870 18.94 37.18 49.02
CA VAL A 870 18.99 36.79 47.61
C VAL A 870 17.99 35.66 47.42
N ASP A 871 16.99 35.91 46.57
CA ASP A 871 16.02 34.91 46.13
C ASP A 871 16.28 34.57 44.65
N SER A 872 16.04 33.32 44.27
CA SER A 872 16.28 32.82 42.91
C SER A 872 14.96 32.49 42.25
N VAL A 873 14.69 33.13 41.11
CA VAL A 873 13.54 32.81 40.26
C VAL A 873 14.04 32.06 39.04
N GLU A 874 13.51 30.86 38.79
CA GLU A 874 13.73 30.17 37.52
C GLU A 874 13.10 31.00 36.39
N THR A 875 13.92 31.47 35.46
CA THR A 875 13.45 32.18 34.28
C THR A 875 13.90 31.43 33.05
N ASP A 876 12.98 31.21 32.11
CA ASP A 876 13.33 30.69 30.80
C ASP A 876 14.23 31.74 30.11
N SER A 877 15.49 31.39 29.88
CA SER A 877 16.36 32.21 29.03
C SER A 877 15.66 32.43 27.68
N LEU A 878 15.50 33.69 27.29
CA LEU A 878 14.95 34.09 25.98
C LEU A 878 15.72 33.45 24.80
N SER A 879 16.95 32.97 25.03
CA SER A 879 17.77 32.26 24.05
C SER A 879 17.26 30.84 23.71
N VAL A 880 16.25 30.33 24.41
CA VAL A 880 15.70 28.97 24.23
C VAL A 880 14.31 28.97 23.59
N ARG A 881 13.63 30.13 23.50
CA ARG A 881 12.24 30.23 23.01
C ARG A 881 12.06 30.41 21.50
N THR A 882 13.07 30.11 20.70
CA THR A 882 12.90 29.97 19.24
C THR A 882 13.32 28.56 18.86
N ILE A 883 12.46 27.60 19.20
CA ILE A 883 12.39 26.26 18.63
C ILE A 883 11.01 26.14 18.02
#